data_AF-A0A250IS23-F1
#
_entry.id   AF-A0A250IS23-F1
#
_cell.length_a   1.000
_cell.length_b   1.000
_cell.length_c   1.000
_cell.angle_alpha   90.00
_cell.angle_beta   90.00
_cell.angle_gamma   90.00
#
_symmetry.space_group_name_H-M   'P 1'
#
loop_
_entity.id
_entity.type
_entity.pdbx_description
1 polymer ?
#
loop_
_entity_poly.entity_id
_entity_poly.type
_entity_poly.pdbx_seq_one_letter_code
_entity_poly.pdbx_strand_id
1 'polypeptide(L)'
;MLTFRQLVALGALFSSAAFLSACTSSNDAGCPDDLEFFRTQMWEPVMSTQCIACHSSGGAAAATRMVLLPPGEPGALENNFMTVRAIARQKLDGTSLLLLKPSGTHPEGHGGGKLVAQSSVLYTNFQRFADRINGVPGACQSSPQQMACTPEGLDPSAKRQLRMLTRFEYDNTLRDLLYLDTDSQWGKALPSEEVVHGFDNTADARAVGQLLTDKLLTVSEQAAEAAMAKLSRHVSCAPGEACAQTFIQDFGARAFRAPLTEEDVTRYRTLYASVAAEDGYVKGLEAVTAAMLMSSNFLYRSELGTHQGNGRYALSDYELASELSYLFWGSMPDADLFAKAKAGQLHTPEQLAAEARRMLASPRSRPMLDHFVSQWLDLEKLDQAQKDPSLFSDFTPQVRAAMKAETLALFDHVVRDGGGRMSDLFTADYTYASDTLAAFYGLPSSSAAGAVSATGSRRWELKGSGRGGLLSHGSILASQATPQVASPVRRGRLVRERLLCQPLPPAPPGLNLELPTIDPQQPNRERFTEHSRNPACSACHKMMDPIGFGFEQFNSVGRYQPQLANGTAVDASGEILASPATEGTFTGVEGLQDKLADSPDVQGCFSLNWLRFAYGVSGDDASCAATQLSERFRQGSLSIPELLVSLTQLPRFTQRWGEITALPTPTPGTDPVPPEDIPGTGDPTTPPPTSGGVQISTKVQDDWGGGYCHNVKVTNAGSSELDWRITLKVEGTLFNAWNATYQITGNGVEFTGVDWNSHLVPGGSASFGYCASR
;
A
#
# COMPACT_ATOMS: atom_id res chain seq x y z
N MET A 1 -54.15 -36.38 -15.79
CA MET A 1 -55.50 -36.15 -15.22
C MET A 1 -55.33 -35.69 -13.79
N LEU A 2 -55.70 -34.43 -13.52
CA LEU A 2 -56.33 -33.79 -12.33
C LEU A 2 -56.15 -34.44 -10.93
N THR A 3 -55.99 -33.76 -9.78
CA THR A 3 -55.74 -32.38 -9.27
C THR A 3 -55.78 -32.47 -7.72
N PHE A 4 -54.98 -31.74 -6.94
CA PHE A 4 -55.26 -30.43 -6.31
C PHE A 4 -56.28 -30.40 -5.15
N ARG A 5 -55.78 -29.93 -3.99
CA ARG A 5 -56.43 -29.26 -2.85
C ARG A 5 -57.07 -30.07 -1.70
N GLN A 6 -56.40 -29.89 -0.54
CA GLN A 6 -56.94 -29.48 0.77
C GLN A 6 -57.98 -30.39 1.42
N LEU A 7 -57.67 -30.92 2.62
CA LEU A 7 -58.41 -30.57 3.84
C LEU A 7 -57.87 -31.31 5.08
N VAL A 8 -57.59 -30.50 6.11
CA VAL A 8 -57.72 -30.76 7.56
C VAL A 8 -56.46 -31.22 8.31
N ALA A 9 -55.89 -30.21 8.96
CA ALA A 9 -55.11 -30.28 10.18
C ALA A 9 -55.96 -30.69 11.40
N LEU A 10 -55.38 -31.47 12.31
CA LEU A 10 -55.67 -31.63 13.75
C LEU A 10 -54.69 -32.71 14.21
N GLY A 11 -53.84 -32.56 15.23
CA GLY A 11 -54.05 -31.84 16.46
C GLY A 11 -53.75 -32.80 17.62
N ALA A 12 -52.50 -32.78 18.05
CA ALA A 12 -52.06 -32.93 19.43
C ALA A 12 -51.94 -34.32 20.10
N LEU A 13 -50.91 -34.35 20.96
CA LEU A 13 -50.69 -35.14 22.18
C LEU A 13 -50.09 -36.54 22.04
N PHE A 14 -48.83 -36.69 22.48
CA PHE A 14 -48.47 -37.68 23.49
C PHE A 14 -47.19 -37.25 24.25
N SER A 15 -47.35 -37.03 25.55
CA SER A 15 -46.27 -37.15 26.54
C SER A 15 -46.08 -38.63 26.87
N SER A 16 -44.83 -39.08 27.04
CA SER A 16 -44.32 -39.85 28.21
C SER A 16 -43.12 -40.74 27.83
N ALA A 17 -41.94 -40.30 28.31
CA ALA A 17 -40.81 -41.06 28.87
C ALA A 17 -40.57 -42.54 28.50
N ALA A 18 -39.40 -42.85 27.94
CA ALA A 18 -38.21 -43.33 28.68
C ALA A 18 -37.31 -44.32 27.89
N PHE A 19 -36.00 -44.19 28.16
CA PHE A 19 -34.88 -45.13 28.01
C PHE A 19 -34.04 -45.19 26.71
N LEU A 20 -32.80 -44.72 26.91
CA LEU A 20 -31.50 -45.24 26.43
C LEU A 20 -31.29 -45.40 24.92
N SER A 21 -30.60 -44.42 24.35
CA SER A 21 -29.59 -44.71 23.34
C SER A 21 -28.38 -43.80 23.55
N ALA A 22 -27.25 -44.41 23.93
CA ALA A 22 -25.95 -43.77 23.87
C ALA A 22 -25.55 -43.63 22.40
N CYS A 23 -25.33 -42.41 21.93
CA CYS A 23 -24.61 -42.12 20.69
C CYS A 23 -23.77 -40.86 20.91
N THR A 24 -22.48 -41.11 21.17
CA THR A 24 -21.30 -40.35 20.75
C THR A 24 -21.54 -38.93 20.24
N SER A 25 -21.11 -37.94 21.04
CA SER A 25 -20.88 -36.57 20.56
C SER A 25 -19.76 -36.55 19.52
N SER A 26 -20.10 -36.14 18.30
CA SER A 26 -19.17 -35.78 17.24
C SER A 26 -18.35 -34.54 17.65
N ASN A 27 -17.04 -34.72 17.83
CA ASN A 27 -16.05 -33.67 18.05
C ASN A 27 -15.68 -32.97 16.73
N ASP A 28 -16.60 -32.21 16.14
CA ASP A 28 -16.33 -31.35 14.97
C ASP A 28 -16.41 -29.85 15.36
N ALA A 29 -15.68 -29.45 16.40
CA ALA A 29 -15.36 -28.05 16.62
C ALA A 29 -13.90 -27.84 16.19
N GLY A 30 -13.71 -27.26 14.99
CA GLY A 30 -12.41 -26.89 14.46
C GLY A 30 -11.66 -25.92 15.37
N CYS A 31 -10.35 -25.80 15.15
CA CYS A 31 -9.50 -24.90 15.92
C CYS A 31 -9.89 -23.43 15.63
N PRO A 32 -10.40 -22.64 16.59
CA PRO A 32 -10.63 -21.22 16.38
C PRO A 32 -9.29 -20.51 16.13
N ASP A 33 -9.28 -19.36 15.44
CA ASP A 33 -8.08 -18.52 15.34
C ASP A 33 -7.73 -17.89 16.71
N ASP A 34 -6.51 -17.36 16.84
CA ASP A 34 -6.02 -16.85 18.13
C ASP A 34 -6.77 -15.62 18.65
N LEU A 35 -7.27 -14.76 17.75
CA LEU A 35 -8.02 -13.57 18.13
C LEU A 35 -9.43 -13.98 18.60
N GLU A 36 -10.06 -14.93 17.93
CA GLU A 36 -11.36 -15.47 18.32
C GLU A 36 -11.27 -16.28 19.62
N PHE A 37 -10.21 -17.08 19.79
CA PHE A 37 -9.92 -17.74 21.06
C PHE A 37 -9.72 -16.70 22.17
N PHE A 38 -8.92 -15.66 21.91
CA PHE A 38 -8.72 -14.57 22.87
C PHE A 38 -10.04 -13.89 23.24
N ARG A 39 -10.85 -13.50 22.25
CA ARG A 39 -12.13 -12.82 22.44
C ARG A 39 -13.05 -13.64 23.34
N THR A 40 -13.30 -14.89 22.96
CA THR A 40 -14.31 -15.75 23.59
C THR A 40 -13.84 -16.41 24.87
N GLN A 41 -12.55 -16.72 25.01
CA GLN A 41 -12.02 -17.52 26.13
C GLN A 41 -11.28 -16.68 27.19
N MET A 42 -10.89 -15.45 26.86
CA MET A 42 -10.13 -14.59 27.76
C MET A 42 -10.74 -13.19 27.92
N TRP A 43 -11.02 -12.51 26.81
CA TRP A 43 -11.45 -11.12 26.81
C TRP A 43 -12.82 -10.94 27.45
N GLU A 44 -13.85 -11.52 26.84
CA GLU A 44 -15.24 -11.44 27.32
C GLU A 44 -15.40 -12.05 28.73
N PRO A 45 -14.79 -13.21 29.06
CA PRO A 45 -15.02 -13.83 30.36
C PRO A 45 -14.36 -13.11 31.54
N VAL A 46 -13.21 -12.46 31.35
CA VAL A 46 -12.44 -11.92 32.48
C VAL A 46 -11.68 -10.63 32.19
N MET A 47 -10.98 -10.50 31.05
CA MET A 47 -10.03 -9.39 30.89
C MET A 47 -10.72 -8.04 30.68
N SER A 48 -11.83 -8.04 29.96
CA SER A 48 -12.66 -6.85 29.67
C SER A 48 -13.35 -6.24 30.90
N THR A 49 -13.35 -6.95 32.04
CA THR A 49 -14.01 -6.50 33.28
C THR A 49 -13.05 -6.41 34.45
N GLN A 50 -12.18 -7.41 34.65
CA GLN A 50 -11.32 -7.51 35.83
C GLN A 50 -9.91 -6.99 35.57
N CYS A 51 -9.28 -7.38 34.46
CA CYS A 51 -7.90 -6.96 34.18
C CYS A 51 -7.83 -5.47 33.80
N ILE A 52 -8.75 -5.02 32.95
CA ILE A 52 -8.77 -3.63 32.46
C ILE A 52 -8.97 -2.57 33.55
N ALA A 53 -9.63 -2.94 34.67
CA ALA A 53 -9.86 -2.02 35.79
C ALA A 53 -8.55 -1.47 36.37
N CYS A 54 -7.46 -2.26 36.31
CA CYS A 54 -6.13 -1.81 36.72
C CYS A 54 -5.22 -1.53 35.53
N HIS A 55 -5.33 -2.33 34.46
CA HIS A 55 -4.51 -2.22 33.26
C HIS A 55 -5.15 -1.29 32.24
N SER A 56 -5.41 -0.05 32.62
CA SER A 56 -5.88 1.03 31.72
C SER A 56 -4.96 2.24 31.87
N SER A 57 -5.05 3.21 30.96
CA SER A 57 -4.19 4.40 30.94
C SER A 57 -4.26 5.24 32.22
N GLY A 58 -5.39 5.20 32.95
CA GLY A 58 -5.56 5.82 34.26
C GLY A 58 -5.59 4.85 35.45
N GLY A 59 -5.38 3.56 35.20
CA GLY A 59 -5.48 2.51 36.22
C GLY A 59 -4.20 2.35 37.05
N ALA A 60 -4.31 1.60 38.15
CA ALA A 60 -3.17 1.36 39.06
C ALA A 60 -1.97 0.64 38.39
N ALA A 61 -2.18 0.02 37.24
CA ALA A 61 -1.15 -0.65 36.44
C ALA A 61 -0.80 0.12 35.14
N ALA A 62 -1.13 1.42 35.05
CA ALA A 62 -0.84 2.25 33.88
C ALA A 62 0.66 2.33 33.51
N ALA A 63 1.55 2.13 34.48
CA ALA A 63 3.00 2.10 34.26
C ALA A 63 3.53 0.72 33.81
N THR A 64 2.67 -0.29 33.69
CA THR A 64 3.08 -1.64 33.29
C THR A 64 3.11 -1.80 31.77
N ARG A 65 3.72 -2.91 31.31
CA ARG A 65 3.75 -3.28 29.88
C ARG A 65 2.39 -3.71 29.32
N MET A 66 1.40 -3.94 30.19
CA MET A 66 0.04 -4.31 29.79
C MET A 66 -0.89 -3.13 30.10
N VAL A 67 -1.22 -2.34 29.08
CA VAL A 67 -2.22 -1.27 29.16
C VAL A 67 -3.28 -1.55 28.10
N LEU A 68 -4.50 -1.79 28.54
CA LEU A 68 -5.64 -2.21 27.74
C LEU A 68 -6.56 -1.01 27.46
N LEU A 69 -7.10 -0.97 26.24
CA LEU A 69 -8.08 0.00 25.78
C LEU A 69 -9.50 -0.41 26.20
N PRO A 70 -10.36 0.55 26.60
CA PRO A 70 -11.73 0.26 27.02
C PRO A 70 -12.57 -0.33 25.89
N PRO A 71 -13.55 -1.21 26.21
CA PRO A 71 -14.51 -1.71 25.23
C PRO A 71 -15.28 -0.55 24.58
N GLY A 72 -15.33 -0.54 23.25
CA GLY A 72 -16.04 0.49 22.47
C GLY A 72 -15.13 1.51 21.77
N GLU A 73 -13.83 1.55 22.08
CA GLU A 73 -12.87 2.26 21.22
C GLU A 73 -12.66 1.48 19.90
N PRO A 74 -12.61 2.15 18.73
CA PRO A 74 -12.32 1.49 17.47
C PRO A 74 -11.00 0.71 17.52
N GLY A 75 -11.03 -0.58 17.17
CA GLY A 75 -9.85 -1.46 17.20
C GLY A 75 -9.36 -1.86 18.60
N ALA A 76 -10.15 -1.63 19.66
CA ALA A 76 -9.75 -1.96 21.03
C ALA A 76 -9.47 -3.45 21.21
N LEU A 77 -10.29 -4.34 20.62
CA LEU A 77 -10.13 -5.78 20.79
C LEU A 77 -8.81 -6.29 20.21
N GLU A 78 -8.46 -5.83 19.01
CA GLU A 78 -7.22 -6.17 18.31
C GLU A 78 -6.01 -5.61 19.06
N ASN A 79 -6.06 -4.36 19.51
CA ASN A 79 -4.99 -3.76 20.31
C ASN A 79 -4.78 -4.49 21.64
N ASN A 80 -5.88 -4.85 22.31
CA ASN A 80 -5.83 -5.61 23.56
C ASN A 80 -5.31 -7.02 23.34
N PHE A 81 -5.73 -7.69 22.26
CA PHE A 81 -5.17 -8.98 21.86
C PHE A 81 -3.66 -8.88 21.67
N MET A 82 -3.18 -7.90 20.92
CA MET A 82 -1.75 -7.70 20.66
C MET A 82 -0.96 -7.44 21.95
N THR A 83 -1.54 -6.65 22.85
CA THR A 83 -0.96 -6.34 24.17
C THR A 83 -0.84 -7.60 25.03
N VAL A 84 -1.91 -8.39 25.14
CA VAL A 84 -1.93 -9.62 25.94
C VAL A 84 -1.06 -10.71 25.32
N ARG A 85 -1.01 -10.78 23.98
CA ARG A 85 -0.13 -11.66 23.22
C ARG A 85 1.34 -11.38 23.53
N ALA A 86 1.73 -10.11 23.66
CA ALA A 86 3.10 -9.75 24.05
C ALA A 86 3.44 -10.26 25.46
N ILE A 87 2.52 -10.14 26.42
CA ILE A 87 2.70 -10.69 27.77
C ILE A 87 2.75 -12.22 27.76
N ALA A 88 1.96 -12.87 26.91
CA ALA A 88 1.95 -14.32 26.75
C ALA A 88 3.30 -14.88 26.28
N ARG A 89 4.06 -14.12 25.48
CA ARG A 89 5.39 -14.50 24.96
C ARG A 89 6.52 -14.29 25.96
N GLN A 90 6.37 -13.36 26.90
CA GLN A 90 7.36 -13.16 27.95
C GLN A 90 7.33 -14.34 28.91
N LYS A 91 8.50 -14.92 29.20
CA LYS A 91 8.64 -16.10 30.05
C LYS A 91 9.62 -15.83 31.19
N LEU A 92 9.33 -16.41 32.35
CA LEU A 92 10.28 -16.60 33.44
C LEU A 92 10.39 -18.11 33.68
N ASP A 93 11.61 -18.64 33.64
CA ASP A 93 11.89 -20.08 33.75
C ASP A 93 11.02 -20.95 32.84
N GLY A 94 10.82 -20.50 31.60
CA GLY A 94 10.02 -21.21 30.59
C GLY A 94 8.49 -21.04 30.74
N THR A 95 8.00 -20.42 31.81
CA THR A 95 6.56 -20.21 32.04
C THR A 95 6.14 -18.79 31.68
N SER A 96 5.01 -18.64 30.97
CA SER A 96 4.51 -17.35 30.53
C SER A 96 4.19 -16.40 31.70
N LEU A 97 4.55 -15.11 31.58
CA LEU A 97 4.19 -14.09 32.55
C LEU A 97 2.67 -13.91 32.67
N LEU A 98 1.94 -14.17 31.57
CA LEU A 98 0.48 -14.17 31.55
C LEU A 98 -0.13 -15.22 32.50
N LEU A 99 0.62 -16.28 32.80
CA LEU A 99 0.24 -17.27 33.79
C LEU A 99 0.72 -16.86 35.17
N LEU A 100 2.00 -16.54 35.30
CA LEU A 100 2.66 -16.34 36.60
C LEU A 100 2.12 -15.14 37.38
N LYS A 101 1.88 -14.00 36.72
CA LYS A 101 1.46 -12.77 37.40
C LYS A 101 0.02 -12.90 37.91
N PRO A 102 -1.01 -13.19 37.09
CA PRO A 102 -2.39 -13.27 37.59
C PRO A 102 -2.62 -14.40 38.60
N SER A 103 -1.84 -15.48 38.57
CA SER A 103 -1.92 -16.55 39.59
C SER A 103 -1.19 -16.26 40.88
N GLY A 104 -0.46 -15.13 40.96
CA GLY A 104 0.33 -14.76 42.12
C GLY A 104 1.55 -15.65 42.35
N THR A 105 2.02 -16.37 41.32
CA THR A 105 3.16 -17.30 41.41
C THR A 105 4.44 -16.71 40.82
N HIS A 106 4.39 -15.51 40.24
CA HIS A 106 5.57 -14.74 39.91
C HIS A 106 6.34 -14.37 41.20
N PRO A 107 7.68 -14.40 41.25
CA PRO A 107 8.46 -14.08 42.45
C PRO A 107 8.18 -12.69 43.03
N GLU A 108 7.99 -11.69 42.16
CA GLU A 108 7.61 -10.33 42.55
C GLU A 108 6.10 -10.15 42.83
N GLY A 109 5.31 -11.22 42.71
CA GLY A 109 3.85 -11.17 42.79
C GLY A 109 3.21 -10.32 41.69
N HIS A 110 1.94 -9.98 41.91
CA HIS A 110 1.13 -9.10 41.10
C HIS A 110 0.50 -8.04 42.00
N GLY A 111 0.59 -6.76 41.63
CA GLY A 111 0.20 -5.65 42.51
C GLY A 111 -1.27 -5.68 42.96
N GLY A 112 -2.16 -6.28 42.16
CA GLY A 112 -3.57 -6.52 42.51
C GLY A 112 -3.83 -7.84 43.25
N GLY A 113 -2.79 -8.55 43.69
CA GLY A 113 -2.90 -9.87 44.30
C GLY A 113 -3.19 -10.99 43.29
N LYS A 114 -3.60 -12.15 43.83
CA LYS A 114 -3.96 -13.35 43.05
C LYS A 114 -5.36 -13.18 42.45
N LEU A 115 -5.43 -13.01 41.14
CA LEU A 115 -6.67 -12.81 40.39
C LEU A 115 -7.20 -14.09 39.74
N VAL A 116 -6.30 -15.01 39.37
CA VAL A 116 -6.66 -16.25 38.66
C VAL A 116 -6.14 -17.47 39.43
N ALA A 117 -7.03 -18.32 39.92
CA ALA A 117 -6.60 -19.55 40.59
C ALA A 117 -6.04 -20.57 39.57
N GLN A 118 -4.90 -21.21 39.86
CA GLN A 118 -4.29 -22.21 38.96
C GLN A 118 -5.22 -23.40 38.65
N SER A 119 -6.15 -23.73 39.55
CA SER A 119 -7.15 -24.77 39.36
C SER A 119 -8.38 -24.33 38.54
N SER A 120 -8.42 -23.08 38.08
CA SER A 120 -9.58 -22.53 37.38
C SER A 120 -9.57 -22.81 35.87
N VAL A 121 -10.77 -22.80 35.29
CA VAL A 121 -10.95 -22.82 33.83
C VAL A 121 -10.28 -21.61 33.18
N LEU A 122 -10.31 -20.44 33.82
CA LEU A 122 -9.63 -19.23 33.35
C LEU A 122 -8.12 -19.43 33.24
N TYR A 123 -7.49 -20.06 34.22
CA TYR A 123 -6.06 -20.41 34.14
C TYR A 123 -5.77 -21.36 32.98
N THR A 124 -6.65 -22.34 32.77
CA THR A 124 -6.54 -23.28 31.64
C THR A 124 -6.67 -22.57 30.30
N ASN A 125 -7.55 -21.57 30.19
CA ASN A 125 -7.70 -20.75 28.99
C ASN A 125 -6.47 -19.87 28.75
N PHE A 126 -5.92 -19.27 29.80
CA PHE A 126 -4.68 -18.49 29.72
C PHE A 126 -3.49 -19.36 29.32
N GLN A 127 -3.44 -20.61 29.80
CA GLN A 127 -2.41 -21.59 29.44
C GLN A 127 -2.54 -21.98 27.98
N ARG A 128 -3.75 -22.34 27.52
CA ARG A 128 -4.01 -22.67 26.11
C ARG A 128 -3.68 -21.50 25.20
N PHE A 129 -4.06 -20.28 25.57
CA PHE A 129 -3.68 -19.10 24.81
C PHE A 129 -2.16 -18.93 24.76
N ALA A 130 -1.47 -19.01 25.89
CA ALA A 130 -0.01 -18.93 25.93
C ALA A 130 0.64 -20.03 25.08
N ASP A 131 0.14 -21.26 25.13
CA ASP A 131 0.65 -22.39 24.37
C ASP A 131 0.45 -22.21 22.86
N ARG A 132 -0.72 -21.70 22.45
CA ARG A 132 -1.01 -21.32 21.05
C ARG A 132 -0.07 -20.23 20.55
N ILE A 133 0.07 -19.16 21.33
CA ILE A 133 0.95 -18.02 20.99
C ILE A 133 2.44 -18.42 20.96
N ASN A 134 2.84 -19.41 21.76
CA ASN A 134 4.21 -19.90 21.86
C ASN A 134 4.48 -21.16 21.01
N GLY A 135 3.52 -21.61 20.19
CA GLY A 135 3.72 -22.73 19.25
C GLY A 135 3.95 -24.09 19.90
N VAL A 136 3.38 -24.34 21.08
CA VAL A 136 3.53 -25.63 21.78
C VAL A 136 2.79 -26.74 20.98
N PRO A 137 3.45 -27.84 20.62
CA PRO A 137 2.83 -28.93 19.85
C PRO A 137 1.59 -29.49 20.57
N GLY A 138 0.50 -29.69 19.83
CA GLY A 138 -0.76 -30.20 20.37
C GLY A 138 -1.68 -29.16 21.03
N ALA A 139 -1.26 -27.88 21.12
CA ALA A 139 -2.07 -26.78 21.67
C ALA A 139 -3.21 -26.31 20.74
N CYS A 140 -3.72 -27.21 19.89
CA CYS A 140 -4.61 -27.02 18.72
C CYS A 140 -3.83 -26.93 17.40
N GLN A 141 -3.37 -28.09 16.89
CA GLN A 141 -2.86 -28.23 15.52
C GLN A 141 -4.00 -28.77 14.64
N SER A 142 -4.48 -27.98 13.69
CA SER A 142 -5.15 -28.57 12.53
C SER A 142 -4.10 -29.23 11.64
N SER A 143 -4.46 -30.39 11.06
CA SER A 143 -3.86 -30.88 9.81
C SER A 143 -3.81 -29.74 8.78
N PRO A 144 -2.92 -29.72 7.77
CA PRO A 144 -2.83 -28.65 6.77
C PRO A 144 -4.06 -28.62 5.84
N GLN A 145 -5.21 -28.30 6.41
CA GLN A 145 -6.33 -27.69 5.71
C GLN A 145 -5.88 -26.26 5.44
N GLN A 146 -5.98 -25.82 4.19
CA GLN A 146 -5.82 -24.41 3.82
C GLN A 146 -6.52 -23.57 4.89
N MET A 147 -5.79 -22.66 5.56
CA MET A 147 -6.39 -21.74 6.54
C MET A 147 -7.48 -20.94 5.83
N ALA A 148 -8.71 -21.43 5.87
CA ALA A 148 -9.83 -20.84 5.18
C ALA A 148 -10.05 -19.43 5.73
N CYS A 149 -10.04 -18.41 4.86
CA CYS A 149 -10.12 -17.02 5.28
C CYS A 149 -11.50 -16.62 5.81
N THR A 150 -12.53 -17.39 5.48
CA THR A 150 -13.85 -17.36 6.11
C THR A 150 -14.32 -18.80 6.34
N PRO A 151 -15.40 -19.02 7.13
CA PRO A 151 -16.03 -20.34 7.27
C PRO A 151 -16.40 -20.99 5.92
N GLU A 152 -16.74 -20.18 4.92
CA GLU A 152 -17.04 -20.60 3.56
C GLU A 152 -15.79 -20.76 2.68
N GLY A 153 -14.60 -20.46 3.21
CA GLY A 153 -13.32 -20.46 2.49
C GLY A 153 -13.19 -19.33 1.47
N LEU A 154 -13.86 -18.20 1.70
CA LEU A 154 -13.75 -17.00 0.88
C LEU A 154 -12.60 -16.14 1.39
N ASP A 155 -11.89 -15.48 0.49
CA ASP A 155 -10.85 -14.51 0.84
C ASP A 155 -11.44 -13.11 0.72
N PRO A 156 -11.63 -12.35 1.81
CA PRO A 156 -12.22 -11.01 1.76
C PRO A 156 -11.51 -10.06 0.78
N SER A 157 -10.22 -10.28 0.52
CA SER A 157 -9.44 -9.51 -0.46
C SER A 157 -9.72 -9.88 -1.92
N ALA A 158 -10.54 -10.89 -2.20
CA ALA A 158 -10.83 -11.42 -3.54
C ALA A 158 -12.21 -10.99 -4.07
N LYS A 159 -12.63 -9.74 -3.84
CA LYS A 159 -13.89 -9.21 -4.38
C LYS A 159 -13.81 -9.08 -5.90
N ARG A 160 -14.91 -9.33 -6.60
CA ARG A 160 -15.03 -9.02 -8.04
C ARG A 160 -14.88 -7.52 -8.25
N GLN A 161 -14.07 -7.12 -9.22
CA GLN A 161 -13.80 -5.71 -9.48
C GLN A 161 -13.30 -5.48 -10.91
N LEU A 162 -13.36 -4.21 -11.33
CA LEU A 162 -12.64 -3.71 -12.49
C LEU A 162 -11.49 -2.85 -11.97
N ARG A 163 -10.24 -3.26 -12.24
CA ARG A 163 -9.06 -2.54 -11.76
C ARG A 163 -8.53 -1.62 -12.83
N MET A 164 -8.71 -0.33 -12.64
CA MET A 164 -8.21 0.67 -13.56
C MET A 164 -6.66 0.67 -13.57
N LEU A 165 -6.04 0.78 -14.74
CA LEU A 165 -4.58 0.78 -14.88
C LEU A 165 -3.97 1.99 -14.18
N THR A 166 -2.98 1.79 -13.30
CA THR A 166 -2.21 2.92 -12.75
C THR A 166 -1.46 3.66 -13.85
N ARG A 167 -0.97 4.87 -13.60
CA ARG A 167 -0.11 5.59 -14.55
C ARG A 167 1.08 4.76 -15.03
N PHE A 168 1.69 4.01 -14.11
CA PHE A 168 2.80 3.11 -14.42
C PHE A 168 2.35 1.99 -15.37
N GLU A 169 1.23 1.33 -15.05
CA GLU A 169 0.67 0.25 -15.86
C GLU A 169 0.17 0.74 -17.22
N TYR A 170 -0.47 1.91 -17.27
CA TYR A 170 -0.96 2.55 -18.49
C TYR A 170 0.19 2.91 -19.44
N ASP A 171 1.24 3.53 -18.92
CA ASP A 171 2.42 3.92 -19.72
C ASP A 171 3.14 2.70 -20.30
N ASN A 172 3.37 1.66 -19.49
CA ASN A 172 3.98 0.42 -19.94
C ASN A 172 3.10 -0.31 -20.97
N THR A 173 1.79 -0.34 -20.75
CA THR A 173 0.83 -0.97 -21.66
C THR A 173 0.80 -0.24 -23.00
N LEU A 174 0.79 1.10 -23.01
CA LEU A 174 0.90 1.87 -24.25
C LEU A 174 2.22 1.59 -24.97
N ARG A 175 3.35 1.54 -24.24
CA ARG A 175 4.65 1.26 -24.83
C ARG A 175 4.68 -0.09 -25.54
N ASP A 176 4.19 -1.14 -24.88
CA ASP A 176 4.16 -2.49 -25.44
C ASP A 176 3.10 -2.65 -26.54
N LEU A 177 1.92 -2.04 -26.39
CA LEU A 177 0.84 -2.11 -27.37
C LEU A 177 1.20 -1.37 -28.66
N LEU A 178 1.72 -0.14 -28.51
CA LEU A 178 1.98 0.80 -29.60
C LEU A 178 3.42 0.74 -30.12
N TYR A 179 4.28 -0.14 -29.59
CA TYR A 179 5.70 -0.24 -29.97
C TYR A 179 6.43 1.11 -29.91
N LEU A 180 6.13 1.90 -28.87
CA LEU A 180 6.71 3.22 -28.64
C LEU A 180 8.09 3.09 -27.98
N ASP A 181 8.86 4.17 -28.06
CA ASP A 181 10.21 4.20 -27.51
C ASP A 181 10.16 4.19 -25.97
N THR A 182 11.22 3.68 -25.32
CA THR A 182 11.22 3.43 -23.87
C THR A 182 11.05 4.66 -23.01
N ASP A 183 11.30 5.85 -23.57
CA ASP A 183 11.30 7.11 -22.84
C ASP A 183 9.94 7.83 -22.91
N SER A 184 8.92 7.22 -23.54
CA SER A 184 7.56 7.73 -23.51
C SER A 184 7.04 7.79 -22.07
N GLN A 185 6.40 8.91 -21.68
CA GLN A 185 5.90 9.15 -20.32
C GLN A 185 4.44 9.61 -20.35
N TRP A 186 3.61 8.94 -21.16
CA TRP A 186 2.20 9.29 -21.36
C TRP A 186 1.41 9.22 -20.05
N GLY A 187 1.73 8.24 -19.19
CA GLY A 187 1.10 8.12 -17.88
C GLY A 187 1.32 9.33 -16.97
N LYS A 188 2.45 10.05 -17.10
CA LYS A 188 2.73 11.23 -16.26
C LYS A 188 1.81 12.43 -16.55
N ALA A 189 1.13 12.44 -17.70
CA ALA A 189 0.16 13.47 -18.04
C ALA A 189 -1.19 13.29 -17.31
N LEU A 190 -1.47 12.10 -16.77
CA LEU A 190 -2.68 11.82 -16.00
C LEU A 190 -2.53 12.36 -14.56
N PRO A 191 -3.62 12.62 -13.80
CA PRO A 191 -3.58 12.93 -12.36
C PRO A 191 -3.06 11.78 -11.49
N SER A 192 -2.57 12.10 -10.28
CA SER A 192 -1.92 11.13 -9.38
C SER A 192 -2.96 10.31 -8.67
N GLU A 193 -2.68 9.01 -8.52
CA GLU A 193 -3.50 8.11 -7.74
C GLU A 193 -3.38 8.40 -6.24
N GLU A 194 -4.44 8.03 -5.52
CA GLU A 194 -4.46 7.96 -4.07
C GLU A 194 -3.53 6.85 -3.58
N VAL A 195 -2.62 7.21 -2.67
CA VAL A 195 -1.66 6.26 -2.08
C VAL A 195 -2.22 5.71 -0.78
N VAL A 196 -2.51 4.41 -0.75
CA VAL A 196 -3.03 3.71 0.42
C VAL A 196 -1.99 2.71 0.92
N HIS A 197 -1.63 2.82 2.20
CA HIS A 197 -0.54 2.03 2.82
C HIS A 197 0.80 2.09 2.04
N GLY A 198 1.04 3.14 1.24
CA GLY A 198 2.24 3.32 0.44
C GLY A 198 2.13 2.84 -1.01
N PHE A 199 1.01 2.27 -1.44
CA PHE A 199 0.82 1.77 -2.80
C PHE A 199 -0.24 2.59 -3.54
N ASP A 200 -0.01 2.86 -4.82
CA ASP A 200 -0.83 3.73 -5.68
C ASP A 200 -1.86 2.96 -6.53
N ASN A 201 -2.01 1.66 -6.27
CA ASN A 201 -2.78 0.74 -7.10
C ASN A 201 -4.00 0.14 -6.38
N THR A 202 -4.42 0.76 -5.27
CA THR A 202 -5.58 0.33 -4.49
C THR A 202 -6.86 0.67 -5.24
N ALA A 203 -7.56 -0.35 -5.73
CA ALA A 203 -8.66 -0.17 -6.67
C ALA A 203 -9.84 0.61 -6.08
N ASP A 204 -10.23 0.30 -4.85
CA ASP A 204 -11.37 0.92 -4.16
C ASP A 204 -11.14 2.39 -3.78
N ALA A 205 -9.88 2.85 -3.79
CA ALA A 205 -9.54 4.23 -3.46
C ALA A 205 -9.59 5.18 -4.67
N ARG A 206 -9.64 4.64 -5.89
CA ARG A 206 -9.43 5.43 -7.10
C ARG A 206 -10.74 6.05 -7.60
N ALA A 207 -10.81 7.37 -7.58
CA ALA A 207 -11.95 8.12 -8.12
C ALA A 207 -11.74 8.53 -9.59
N VAL A 208 -12.75 8.28 -10.44
CA VAL A 208 -12.75 8.78 -11.83
C VAL A 208 -13.42 10.14 -11.87
N GLY A 209 -12.62 11.20 -11.80
CA GLY A 209 -13.07 12.57 -11.95
C GLY A 209 -12.95 13.09 -13.39
N GLN A 210 -13.61 14.21 -13.68
CA GLN A 210 -13.59 14.86 -14.99
C GLN A 210 -12.16 15.13 -15.50
N LEU A 211 -11.26 15.59 -14.63
CA LEU A 211 -9.86 15.85 -15.01
C LEU A 211 -9.15 14.59 -15.52
N LEU A 212 -9.37 13.44 -14.89
CA LEU A 212 -8.78 12.18 -15.33
C LEU A 212 -9.33 11.79 -16.70
N THR A 213 -10.64 11.90 -16.90
CA THR A 213 -11.29 11.62 -18.19
C THR A 213 -10.76 12.49 -19.32
N ASP A 214 -10.66 13.81 -19.11
CA ASP A 214 -10.17 14.76 -20.12
C ASP A 214 -8.71 14.46 -20.49
N LYS A 215 -7.88 14.13 -19.50
CA LYS A 215 -6.47 13.76 -19.73
C LYS A 215 -6.34 12.41 -20.44
N LEU A 216 -7.16 11.42 -20.09
CA LEU A 216 -7.18 10.13 -20.79
C LEU A 216 -7.54 10.31 -22.27
N LEU A 217 -8.53 11.15 -22.58
CA LEU A 217 -8.92 11.44 -23.96
C LEU A 217 -7.76 12.06 -24.73
N THR A 218 -7.18 13.13 -24.17
CA THR A 218 -6.04 13.84 -24.77
C THR A 218 -4.87 12.89 -25.04
N VAL A 219 -4.50 12.07 -24.05
CA VAL A 219 -3.38 11.13 -24.18
C VAL A 219 -3.70 10.02 -25.18
N SER A 220 -4.94 9.53 -25.23
CA SER A 220 -5.36 8.49 -26.17
C SER A 220 -5.29 8.96 -27.62
N GLU A 221 -5.71 10.20 -27.90
CA GLU A 221 -5.60 10.81 -29.23
C GLU A 221 -4.13 11.00 -29.64
N GLN A 222 -3.31 11.57 -28.75
CA GLN A 222 -1.88 11.81 -29.02
C GLN A 222 -1.10 10.50 -29.21
N ALA A 223 -1.39 9.48 -28.39
CA ALA A 223 -0.75 8.17 -28.51
C ALA A 223 -1.18 7.44 -29.79
N ALA A 224 -2.45 7.55 -30.18
CA ALA A 224 -2.95 7.00 -31.43
C ALA A 224 -2.30 7.66 -32.65
N GLU A 225 -2.19 8.99 -32.68
CA GLU A 225 -1.50 9.73 -33.72
C GLU A 225 -0.03 9.29 -33.81
N ALA A 226 0.68 9.21 -32.68
CA ALA A 226 2.07 8.78 -32.63
C ALA A 226 2.27 7.33 -33.13
N ALA A 227 1.33 6.44 -32.83
CA ALA A 227 1.34 5.06 -33.32
C ALA A 227 1.12 5.02 -34.84
N MET A 228 0.12 5.74 -35.35
CA MET A 228 -0.22 5.73 -36.78
C MET A 228 0.82 6.44 -37.65
N ALA A 229 1.58 7.38 -37.10
CA ALA A 229 2.77 7.93 -37.76
C ALA A 229 3.83 6.84 -38.07
N LYS A 230 3.82 5.71 -37.35
CA LYS A 230 4.66 4.54 -37.56
C LYS A 230 3.85 3.34 -38.07
N LEU A 231 2.85 3.56 -38.94
CA LEU A 231 1.87 2.57 -39.43
C LEU A 231 2.45 1.18 -39.75
N SER A 232 3.61 1.11 -40.40
CA SER A 232 4.27 -0.17 -40.76
C SER A 232 4.62 -1.09 -39.56
N ARG A 233 4.68 -0.55 -38.33
CA ARG A 233 4.84 -1.34 -37.10
C ARG A 233 3.55 -2.03 -36.66
N HIS A 234 2.41 -1.55 -37.13
CA HIS A 234 1.08 -1.96 -36.70
C HIS A 234 0.32 -2.74 -37.76
N VAL A 235 0.62 -2.48 -39.03
CA VAL A 235 -0.10 -3.02 -40.18
C VAL A 235 0.90 -3.51 -41.22
N SER A 236 0.77 -4.77 -41.63
CA SER A 236 1.64 -5.43 -42.61
C SER A 236 0.95 -5.71 -43.96
N CYS A 237 -0.36 -5.47 -44.04
CA CYS A 237 -1.17 -5.69 -45.25
C CYS A 237 -1.34 -4.41 -46.09
N ALA A 238 -1.82 -4.58 -47.32
CA ALA A 238 -2.10 -3.46 -48.22
C ALA A 238 -3.29 -2.62 -47.69
N PRO A 239 -3.23 -1.26 -47.76
CA PRO A 239 -4.30 -0.40 -47.29
C PRO A 239 -5.66 -0.74 -47.91
N GLY A 240 -6.69 -0.86 -47.07
CA GLY A 240 -8.05 -1.18 -47.48
C GLY A 240 -8.87 -1.82 -46.36
N GLU A 241 -10.16 -2.02 -46.62
CA GLU A 241 -11.16 -2.49 -45.64
C GLU A 241 -10.76 -3.81 -44.97
N ALA A 242 -10.30 -4.80 -45.75
CA ALA A 242 -9.88 -6.09 -45.22
C ALA A 242 -8.70 -5.95 -44.26
N CYS A 243 -7.76 -5.06 -44.57
CA CYS A 243 -6.59 -4.81 -43.75
C CYS A 243 -6.94 -4.04 -42.47
N ALA A 244 -7.86 -3.07 -42.55
CA ALA A 244 -8.40 -2.38 -41.38
C ALA A 244 -9.14 -3.35 -40.45
N GLN A 245 -9.90 -4.29 -41.00
CA GLN A 245 -10.56 -5.34 -40.21
C GLN A 245 -9.56 -6.23 -39.46
N THR A 246 -8.49 -6.69 -40.13
CA THR A 246 -7.42 -7.44 -39.47
C THR A 246 -6.75 -6.61 -38.37
N PHE A 247 -6.45 -5.34 -38.64
CA PHE A 247 -5.90 -4.43 -37.63
C PHE A 247 -6.83 -4.30 -36.42
N ILE A 248 -8.12 -4.04 -36.62
CA ILE A 248 -9.12 -3.93 -35.54
C ILE A 248 -9.13 -5.19 -34.67
N GLN A 249 -9.10 -6.38 -35.29
CA GLN A 249 -9.11 -7.65 -34.56
C GLN A 249 -7.82 -7.86 -33.77
N ASP A 250 -6.65 -7.73 -34.42
CA ASP A 250 -5.36 -8.04 -33.80
C ASP A 250 -4.95 -6.99 -32.77
N PHE A 251 -5.13 -5.70 -33.09
CA PHE A 251 -4.86 -4.60 -32.17
C PHE A 251 -5.83 -4.61 -31.00
N GLY A 252 -7.13 -4.77 -31.28
CA GLY A 252 -8.15 -4.81 -30.24
C GLY A 252 -7.92 -5.95 -29.26
N ALA A 253 -7.57 -7.15 -29.75
CA ALA A 253 -7.38 -8.31 -28.88
C ALA A 253 -6.22 -8.09 -27.88
N ARG A 254 -5.17 -7.40 -28.32
CA ARG A 254 -4.04 -6.98 -27.48
C ARG A 254 -4.42 -5.86 -26.53
N ALA A 255 -5.11 -4.84 -27.02
CA ALA A 255 -5.55 -3.69 -26.23
C ALA A 255 -6.47 -4.10 -25.08
N PHE A 256 -7.42 -4.99 -25.36
CA PHE A 256 -8.39 -5.48 -24.36
C PHE A 256 -7.90 -6.71 -23.60
N ARG A 257 -6.77 -7.29 -24.02
CA ARG A 257 -6.15 -8.49 -23.42
C ARG A 257 -7.09 -9.71 -23.44
N ALA A 258 -8.02 -9.71 -24.39
CA ALA A 258 -9.05 -10.72 -24.58
C ALA A 258 -9.55 -10.64 -26.04
N PRO A 259 -10.13 -11.71 -26.60
CA PRO A 259 -10.74 -11.66 -27.92
C PRO A 259 -11.89 -10.66 -27.96
N LEU A 260 -12.00 -9.91 -29.07
CA LEU A 260 -13.14 -9.01 -29.30
C LEU A 260 -14.41 -9.82 -29.54
N THR A 261 -15.54 -9.28 -29.07
CA THR A 261 -16.86 -9.79 -29.48
C THR A 261 -17.18 -9.35 -30.91
N GLU A 262 -18.14 -10.02 -31.54
CA GLU A 262 -18.63 -9.60 -32.87
C GLU A 262 -19.21 -8.18 -32.85
N GLU A 263 -19.81 -7.78 -31.73
CA GLU A 263 -20.31 -6.43 -31.51
C GLU A 263 -19.18 -5.41 -31.47
N ASP A 264 -18.09 -5.71 -30.73
CA ASP A 264 -16.91 -4.84 -30.67
C ASP A 264 -16.32 -4.62 -32.08
N VAL A 265 -16.11 -5.71 -32.83
CA VAL A 265 -15.58 -5.62 -34.20
C VAL A 265 -16.48 -4.75 -35.08
N THR A 266 -17.79 -4.94 -34.99
CA THR A 266 -18.76 -4.16 -35.78
C THR A 266 -18.72 -2.68 -35.41
N ARG A 267 -18.65 -2.37 -34.11
CA ARG A 267 -18.58 -1.00 -33.59
C ARG A 267 -17.34 -0.28 -34.11
N TYR A 268 -16.16 -0.89 -33.98
CA TYR A 268 -14.91 -0.28 -34.41
C TYR A 268 -14.77 -0.20 -35.93
N ARG A 269 -15.30 -1.17 -36.69
CA ARG A 269 -15.37 -1.07 -38.15
C ARG A 269 -16.26 0.07 -38.62
N THR A 270 -17.38 0.29 -37.93
CA THR A 270 -18.30 1.40 -38.24
C THR A 270 -17.61 2.75 -38.03
N LEU A 271 -16.91 2.92 -36.90
CA LEU A 271 -16.11 4.13 -36.62
C LEU A 271 -15.00 4.33 -37.65
N TYR A 272 -14.26 3.27 -37.97
CA TYR A 272 -13.23 3.31 -39.01
C TYR A 272 -13.82 3.79 -40.34
N ALA A 273 -14.93 3.19 -40.79
CA ALA A 273 -15.54 3.50 -42.07
C ALA A 273 -16.04 4.95 -42.15
N SER A 274 -16.60 5.50 -41.07
CA SER A 274 -17.08 6.89 -41.04
C SER A 274 -15.93 7.88 -41.17
N VAL A 275 -14.85 7.69 -40.41
CA VAL A 275 -13.69 8.60 -40.46
C VAL A 275 -12.87 8.40 -41.73
N ALA A 276 -12.66 7.15 -42.17
CA ALA A 276 -11.89 6.87 -43.37
C ALA A 276 -12.55 7.38 -44.66
N ALA A 277 -13.89 7.50 -44.68
CA ALA A 277 -14.61 8.09 -45.81
C ALA A 277 -14.33 9.60 -45.97
N GLU A 278 -14.07 10.31 -44.88
CA GLU A 278 -13.82 11.76 -44.88
C GLU A 278 -12.32 12.09 -44.90
N ASP A 279 -11.55 11.47 -44.00
CA ASP A 279 -10.16 11.83 -43.71
C ASP A 279 -9.12 10.79 -44.18
N GLY A 280 -9.59 9.69 -44.77
CA GLY A 280 -8.76 8.65 -45.37
C GLY A 280 -8.32 7.53 -44.41
N TYR A 281 -7.69 6.51 -45.01
CA TYR A 281 -7.36 5.22 -44.36
C TYR A 281 -6.65 5.37 -43.00
N VAL A 282 -5.60 6.17 -42.94
CA VAL A 282 -4.77 6.32 -41.73
C VAL A 282 -5.54 6.99 -40.60
N LYS A 283 -6.33 8.03 -40.92
CA LYS A 283 -7.16 8.72 -39.91
C LYS A 283 -8.29 7.85 -39.39
N GLY A 284 -8.85 6.96 -40.22
CA GLY A 284 -9.75 5.91 -39.75
C GLY A 284 -9.12 4.98 -38.71
N LEU A 285 -7.88 4.52 -38.95
CA LEU A 285 -7.16 3.68 -37.98
C LEU A 285 -6.76 4.43 -36.71
N GLU A 286 -6.38 5.71 -36.84
CA GLU A 286 -6.08 6.60 -35.72
C GLU A 286 -7.30 6.76 -34.80
N ALA A 287 -8.48 7.04 -35.37
CA ALA A 287 -9.73 7.17 -34.62
C ALA A 287 -10.11 5.87 -33.90
N VAL A 288 -9.97 4.72 -34.55
CA VAL A 288 -10.18 3.41 -33.90
C VAL A 288 -9.20 3.20 -32.76
N THR A 289 -7.93 3.52 -32.97
CA THR A 289 -6.88 3.36 -31.95
C THR A 289 -7.21 4.21 -30.72
N ALA A 290 -7.50 5.50 -30.91
CA ALA A 290 -7.90 6.40 -29.82
C ALA A 290 -9.16 5.91 -29.09
N ALA A 291 -10.17 5.45 -29.84
CA ALA A 291 -11.40 4.93 -29.26
C ALA A 291 -11.20 3.63 -28.47
N MET A 292 -10.27 2.76 -28.87
CA MET A 292 -9.90 1.58 -28.10
C MET A 292 -9.12 1.94 -26.85
N LEU A 293 -8.21 2.92 -26.90
CA LEU A 293 -7.47 3.42 -25.73
C LEU A 293 -8.37 4.13 -24.70
N MET A 294 -9.52 4.66 -25.13
CA MET A 294 -10.55 5.21 -24.24
C MET A 294 -11.57 4.19 -23.75
N SER A 295 -11.54 2.96 -24.25
CA SER A 295 -12.48 1.91 -23.85
C SER A 295 -12.23 1.46 -22.42
N SER A 296 -13.30 1.13 -21.69
CA SER A 296 -13.19 0.49 -20.38
C SER A 296 -12.42 -0.85 -20.46
N ASN A 297 -12.53 -1.57 -21.57
CA ASN A 297 -11.77 -2.81 -21.78
C ASN A 297 -10.25 -2.58 -21.86
N PHE A 298 -9.81 -1.37 -22.24
CA PHE A 298 -8.39 -1.00 -22.20
C PHE A 298 -8.01 -0.38 -20.86
N LEU A 299 -8.80 0.56 -20.35
CA LEU A 299 -8.49 1.31 -19.13
C LEU A 299 -8.57 0.46 -17.86
N TYR A 300 -9.28 -0.67 -17.89
CA TYR A 300 -9.47 -1.56 -16.75
C TYR A 300 -9.00 -2.98 -17.08
N ARG A 301 -8.54 -3.66 -16.03
CA ARG A 301 -8.37 -5.12 -15.97
C ARG A 301 -9.64 -5.71 -15.39
N SER A 302 -10.18 -6.73 -16.05
CA SER A 302 -11.32 -7.48 -15.55
C SER A 302 -10.90 -8.49 -14.50
N GLU A 303 -11.57 -8.47 -13.36
CA GLU A 303 -11.56 -9.52 -12.35
C GLU A 303 -13.00 -9.96 -12.04
N LEU A 304 -13.83 -10.06 -13.07
CA LEU A 304 -15.25 -10.34 -12.91
C LEU A 304 -15.51 -11.84 -12.87
N GLY A 305 -14.76 -12.63 -13.64
CA GLY A 305 -14.87 -14.08 -13.72
C GLY A 305 -16.26 -14.59 -14.12
N THR A 306 -16.37 -15.91 -14.19
CA THR A 306 -17.61 -16.65 -14.50
C THR A 306 -18.16 -17.29 -13.23
N HIS A 307 -19.45 -17.09 -12.97
CA HIS A 307 -20.13 -17.60 -11.79
C HIS A 307 -20.04 -19.14 -11.66
N GLN A 308 -19.65 -19.62 -10.49
CA GLN A 308 -19.48 -21.05 -10.14
C GLN A 308 -20.51 -21.53 -9.09
N GLY A 309 -21.39 -20.65 -8.60
CA GLY A 309 -22.29 -20.94 -7.46
C GLY A 309 -21.75 -20.43 -6.13
N ASN A 310 -22.64 -20.32 -5.13
CA ASN A 310 -22.31 -19.86 -3.77
C ASN A 310 -21.55 -18.51 -3.72
N GLY A 311 -21.85 -17.59 -4.66
CA GLY A 311 -21.18 -16.29 -4.75
C GLY A 311 -19.74 -16.34 -5.24
N ARG A 312 -19.24 -17.50 -5.70
CA ARG A 312 -17.89 -17.68 -6.24
C ARG A 312 -17.85 -17.49 -7.75
N TYR A 313 -16.75 -16.94 -8.23
CA TYR A 313 -16.49 -16.66 -9.65
C TYR A 313 -15.08 -17.15 -9.98
N ALA A 314 -14.93 -17.91 -11.05
CA ALA A 314 -13.62 -18.33 -11.55
C ALA A 314 -13.16 -17.36 -12.63
N LEU A 315 -11.94 -16.85 -12.54
CA LEU A 315 -11.37 -16.03 -13.59
C LEU A 315 -11.16 -16.85 -14.87
N SER A 316 -11.39 -16.21 -16.02
CA SER A 316 -11.07 -16.80 -17.32
C SER A 316 -9.55 -16.84 -17.55
N ASP A 317 -9.06 -17.68 -18.47
CA ASP A 317 -7.62 -17.75 -18.76
C ASP A 317 -7.04 -16.41 -19.28
N TYR A 318 -7.85 -15.55 -19.92
CA TYR A 318 -7.43 -14.20 -20.35
C TYR A 318 -7.31 -13.23 -19.15
N GLU A 319 -8.21 -13.34 -18.18
CA GLU A 319 -8.09 -12.61 -16.91
C GLU A 319 -6.86 -13.10 -16.14
N LEU A 320 -6.61 -14.42 -16.07
CA LEU A 320 -5.41 -14.99 -15.44
C LEU A 320 -4.11 -14.57 -16.12
N ALA A 321 -4.08 -14.53 -17.45
CA ALA A 321 -2.95 -13.99 -18.21
C ALA A 321 -2.70 -12.53 -17.88
N SER A 322 -3.76 -11.72 -17.73
CA SER A 322 -3.64 -10.33 -17.30
C SER A 322 -3.14 -10.22 -15.86
N GLU A 323 -3.68 -11.00 -14.93
CA GLU A 323 -3.21 -11.02 -13.53
C GLU A 323 -1.71 -11.35 -13.45
N LEU A 324 -1.23 -12.34 -14.22
CA LEU A 324 0.19 -12.67 -14.33
C LEU A 324 0.99 -11.52 -14.95
N SER A 325 0.55 -11.00 -16.10
CA SER A 325 1.30 -9.99 -16.85
C SER A 325 1.49 -8.71 -16.07
N TYR A 326 0.45 -8.25 -15.39
CA TYR A 326 0.54 -7.04 -14.60
C TYR A 326 1.26 -7.28 -13.27
N LEU A 327 1.11 -8.43 -12.61
CA LEU A 327 1.87 -8.71 -11.39
C LEU A 327 3.39 -8.66 -11.64
N PHE A 328 3.87 -9.25 -12.73
CA PHE A 328 5.31 -9.40 -12.96
C PHE A 328 5.92 -8.33 -13.87
N TRP A 329 5.19 -7.78 -14.83
CA TRP A 329 5.70 -6.82 -15.81
C TRP A 329 4.98 -5.47 -15.82
N GLY A 330 3.87 -5.31 -15.08
CA GLY A 330 3.09 -4.07 -15.07
C GLY A 330 2.59 -3.66 -16.45
N SER A 331 2.29 -4.63 -17.32
CA SER A 331 1.90 -4.41 -18.72
C SER A 331 1.05 -5.58 -19.23
N MET A 332 0.57 -5.47 -20.47
CA MET A 332 -0.20 -6.51 -21.15
C MET A 332 0.56 -7.85 -21.33
N PRO A 333 -0.15 -9.00 -21.47
CA PRO A 333 0.47 -10.29 -21.74
C PRO A 333 1.32 -10.28 -23.01
N ASP A 334 2.44 -11.03 -23.00
CA ASP A 334 3.17 -11.29 -24.24
C ASP A 334 2.43 -12.32 -25.13
N ALA A 335 2.90 -12.48 -26.36
CA ALA A 335 2.26 -13.36 -27.33
C ALA A 335 2.17 -14.83 -26.85
N ASP A 336 3.19 -15.31 -26.11
CA ASP A 336 3.20 -16.66 -25.55
C ASP A 336 2.16 -16.82 -24.44
N LEU A 337 2.09 -15.88 -23.48
CA LEU A 337 1.09 -15.91 -22.42
C LEU A 337 -0.34 -15.76 -22.97
N PHE A 338 -0.52 -14.91 -23.98
CA PHE A 338 -1.81 -14.76 -24.67
C PHE A 338 -2.22 -16.03 -25.42
N ALA A 339 -1.27 -16.73 -26.06
CA ALA A 339 -1.54 -18.01 -26.71
C ALA A 339 -1.92 -19.11 -25.71
N LYS A 340 -1.26 -19.16 -24.54
CA LYS A 340 -1.61 -20.06 -23.44
C LYS A 340 -3.00 -19.77 -22.89
N ALA A 341 -3.38 -18.49 -22.78
CA ALA A 341 -4.73 -18.12 -22.40
C ALA A 341 -5.76 -18.64 -23.41
N LYS A 342 -5.52 -18.44 -24.70
CA LYS A 342 -6.37 -18.95 -25.78
C LYS A 342 -6.48 -20.48 -25.78
N ALA A 343 -5.42 -21.18 -25.39
CA ALA A 343 -5.37 -22.64 -25.33
C ALA A 343 -5.94 -23.23 -24.02
N GLY A 344 -6.37 -22.40 -23.06
CA GLY A 344 -6.86 -22.84 -21.76
C GLY A 344 -5.76 -23.45 -20.88
N GLN A 345 -4.56 -22.92 -20.91
CA GLN A 345 -3.37 -23.50 -20.26
C GLN A 345 -2.91 -22.73 -19.00
N LEU A 346 -3.82 -21.99 -18.33
CA LEU A 346 -3.47 -21.16 -17.15
C LEU A 346 -4.33 -21.46 -15.91
N HIS A 347 -5.08 -22.55 -15.89
CA HIS A 347 -6.06 -22.84 -14.83
C HIS A 347 -5.53 -23.69 -13.67
N THR A 348 -4.33 -24.26 -13.79
CA THR A 348 -3.71 -25.06 -12.71
C THR A 348 -2.65 -24.28 -11.93
N PRO A 349 -2.48 -24.55 -10.63
CA PRO A 349 -1.40 -23.96 -9.83
C PRO A 349 -0.02 -24.15 -10.47
N GLU A 350 0.26 -25.34 -11.02
CA GLU A 350 1.54 -25.66 -11.65
C GLU A 350 1.80 -24.83 -12.93
N GLN A 351 0.77 -24.63 -13.76
CA GLN A 351 0.88 -23.79 -14.96
C GLN A 351 1.15 -22.32 -14.59
N LEU A 352 0.41 -21.79 -13.61
CA LEU A 352 0.59 -20.43 -13.13
C LEU A 352 1.99 -20.21 -12.54
N ALA A 353 2.48 -21.17 -11.74
CA ALA A 353 3.81 -21.10 -11.17
C ALA A 353 4.90 -21.14 -12.25
N ALA A 354 4.74 -21.96 -13.29
CA ALA A 354 5.69 -22.04 -14.40
C ALA A 354 5.79 -20.69 -15.15
N GLU A 355 4.65 -20.05 -15.45
CA GLU A 355 4.64 -18.73 -16.08
C GLU A 355 5.21 -17.64 -15.16
N ALA A 356 4.84 -17.64 -13.88
CA ALA A 356 5.37 -16.69 -12.91
C ALA A 356 6.91 -16.75 -12.85
N ARG A 357 7.49 -17.96 -12.84
CA ARG A 357 8.95 -18.15 -12.87
C ARG A 357 9.58 -17.65 -14.15
N ARG A 358 8.99 -17.97 -15.32
CA ARG A 358 9.45 -17.48 -16.62
C ARG A 358 9.48 -15.95 -16.65
N MET A 359 8.41 -15.33 -16.17
CA MET A 359 8.24 -13.88 -16.19
C MET A 359 9.16 -13.17 -15.21
N LEU A 360 9.36 -13.72 -14.01
CA LEU A 360 10.28 -13.19 -13.02
C LEU A 360 11.74 -13.26 -13.51
N ALA A 361 12.14 -14.36 -14.16
CA ALA A 361 13.48 -14.52 -14.74
C ALA A 361 13.78 -13.53 -15.89
N SER A 362 12.75 -13.00 -16.56
CA SER A 362 12.90 -12.03 -17.62
C SER A 362 13.39 -10.67 -17.09
N PRO A 363 14.28 -9.95 -17.81
CA PRO A 363 14.63 -8.56 -17.49
C PRO A 363 13.43 -7.61 -17.47
N ARG A 364 12.32 -7.97 -18.14
CA ARG A 364 11.08 -7.18 -18.16
C ARG A 364 10.43 -7.05 -16.78
N SER A 365 10.77 -7.89 -15.80
CA SER A 365 10.24 -7.75 -14.44
C SER A 365 10.94 -6.70 -13.58
N ARG A 366 12.11 -6.19 -13.99
CA ARG A 366 12.86 -5.18 -13.21
C ARG A 366 12.03 -3.93 -12.90
N PRO A 367 11.37 -3.27 -13.88
CA PRO A 367 10.62 -2.05 -13.58
C PRO A 367 9.50 -2.27 -12.56
N MET A 368 8.87 -3.46 -12.56
CA MET A 368 7.80 -3.77 -11.62
C MET A 368 8.32 -4.03 -10.20
N LEU A 369 9.45 -4.73 -10.07
CA LEU A 369 10.14 -4.87 -8.78
C LEU A 369 10.64 -3.52 -8.26
N ASP A 370 11.20 -2.68 -9.13
CA ASP A 370 11.65 -1.33 -8.77
C ASP A 370 10.48 -0.45 -8.31
N HIS A 371 9.32 -0.58 -8.97
CA HIS A 371 8.09 0.11 -8.60
C HIS A 371 7.61 -0.32 -7.21
N PHE A 372 7.60 -1.62 -6.92
CA PHE A 372 7.29 -2.14 -5.57
C PHE A 372 8.24 -1.56 -4.53
N VAL A 373 9.56 -1.66 -4.73
CA VAL A 373 10.56 -1.20 -3.74
C VAL A 373 10.46 0.31 -3.52
N SER A 374 10.23 1.07 -4.60
CA SER A 374 10.07 2.52 -4.54
C SER A 374 8.86 2.93 -3.68
N GLN A 375 7.75 2.20 -3.80
CA GLN A 375 6.53 2.45 -3.02
C GLN A 375 6.63 1.93 -1.58
N TRP A 376 7.14 0.71 -1.40
CA TRP A 376 7.32 0.07 -0.09
C TRP A 376 8.18 0.94 0.83
N LEU A 377 9.28 1.47 0.31
CA LEU A 377 10.25 2.29 1.06
C LEU A 377 10.03 3.79 0.88
N ASP A 378 9.03 4.20 0.09
CA ASP A 378 8.68 5.59 -0.16
C ASP A 378 9.87 6.42 -0.68
N LEU A 379 10.59 5.85 -1.64
CA LEU A 379 11.84 6.42 -2.17
C LEU A 379 11.63 7.77 -2.87
N GLU A 380 10.41 8.04 -3.35
CA GLU A 380 10.05 9.31 -4.00
C GLU A 380 10.22 10.51 -3.07
N LYS A 381 10.02 10.33 -1.75
CA LYS A 381 10.29 11.40 -0.76
C LYS A 381 11.71 11.94 -0.81
N LEU A 382 12.67 11.15 -1.30
CA LEU A 382 14.03 11.62 -1.43
C LEU A 382 14.13 12.81 -2.41
N ASP A 383 13.33 12.86 -3.48
CA ASP A 383 13.38 13.95 -4.46
C ASP A 383 13.00 15.29 -3.83
N GLN A 384 12.13 15.25 -2.82
CA GLN A 384 11.64 16.40 -2.06
C GLN A 384 12.42 16.63 -0.76
N ALA A 385 13.40 15.78 -0.42
CA ALA A 385 14.18 15.89 0.80
C ALA A 385 15.17 17.06 0.71
N GLN A 386 14.68 18.28 0.87
CA GLN A 386 15.50 19.48 0.92
C GLN A 386 16.42 19.47 2.15
N LYS A 387 17.67 19.88 1.94
CA LYS A 387 18.71 19.96 2.96
C LYS A 387 19.27 21.36 2.98
N ASP A 388 19.76 21.77 4.15
CA ASP A 388 20.39 23.08 4.29
C ASP A 388 21.67 23.14 3.44
N PRO A 389 21.72 23.96 2.37
CA PRO A 389 22.89 24.01 1.48
C PRO A 389 24.14 24.56 2.15
N SER A 390 24.00 25.29 3.27
CA SER A 390 25.16 25.76 4.05
C SER A 390 25.86 24.63 4.81
N LEU A 391 25.13 23.55 5.11
CA LEU A 391 25.65 22.37 5.79
C LEU A 391 26.00 21.24 4.80
N PHE A 392 25.25 21.11 3.71
CA PHE A 392 25.30 19.97 2.80
C PHE A 392 25.28 20.38 1.32
N SER A 393 26.20 21.26 0.92
CA SER A 393 26.30 21.78 -0.45
C SER A 393 26.55 20.70 -1.52
N ASP A 394 27.08 19.55 -1.13
CA ASP A 394 27.39 18.40 -1.99
C ASP A 394 26.24 17.37 -2.07
N PHE A 395 25.12 17.59 -1.36
CA PHE A 395 23.90 16.77 -1.47
C PHE A 395 23.07 17.17 -2.70
N THR A 396 23.62 16.87 -3.87
CA THR A 396 23.07 17.24 -5.18
C THR A 396 21.92 16.33 -5.62
N PRO A 397 21.11 16.74 -6.62
CA PRO A 397 20.14 15.84 -7.27
C PRO A 397 20.78 14.55 -7.80
N GLN A 398 22.03 14.60 -8.29
CA GLN A 398 22.75 13.44 -8.79
C GLN A 398 23.07 12.45 -7.68
N VAL A 399 23.44 12.93 -6.49
CA VAL A 399 23.63 12.08 -5.30
C VAL A 399 22.31 11.42 -4.90
N ARG A 400 21.20 12.16 -4.88
CA ARG A 400 19.86 11.60 -4.59
C ARG A 400 19.47 10.51 -5.58
N ALA A 401 19.64 10.75 -6.88
CA ALA A 401 19.37 9.76 -7.90
C ALA A 401 20.25 8.50 -7.72
N ALA A 402 21.53 8.68 -7.38
CA ALA A 402 22.43 7.56 -7.13
C ALA A 402 22.04 6.75 -5.88
N MET A 403 21.56 7.39 -4.81
CA MET A 403 21.05 6.70 -3.61
C MET A 403 19.80 5.85 -3.91
N LYS A 404 18.90 6.32 -4.78
CA LYS A 404 17.77 5.51 -5.25
C LYS A 404 18.27 4.30 -6.03
N ALA A 405 19.16 4.53 -6.99
CA ALA A 405 19.73 3.48 -7.81
C ALA A 405 20.46 2.41 -6.97
N GLU A 406 21.15 2.80 -5.90
CA GLU A 406 21.79 1.89 -4.94
C GLU A 406 20.77 0.91 -4.31
N THR A 407 19.63 1.45 -3.88
CA THR A 407 18.58 0.67 -3.21
C THR A 407 17.93 -0.33 -4.14
N LEU A 408 17.59 0.13 -5.35
CA LEU A 408 17.02 -0.73 -6.39
C LEU A 408 18.01 -1.81 -6.83
N ALA A 409 19.29 -1.46 -6.99
CA ALA A 409 20.33 -2.40 -7.39
C ALA A 409 20.60 -3.49 -6.34
N LEU A 410 20.59 -3.16 -5.04
CA LEU A 410 20.69 -4.17 -3.98
C LEU A 410 19.52 -5.16 -4.08
N PHE A 411 18.30 -4.66 -4.22
CA PHE A 411 17.12 -5.52 -4.32
C PHE A 411 17.14 -6.40 -5.57
N ASP A 412 17.44 -5.85 -6.75
CA ASP A 412 17.58 -6.63 -8.01
C ASP A 412 18.61 -7.73 -7.85
N HIS A 413 19.77 -7.41 -7.25
CA HIS A 413 20.82 -8.38 -7.01
C HIS A 413 20.37 -9.49 -6.07
N VAL A 414 19.78 -9.17 -4.91
CA VAL A 414 19.30 -10.19 -3.95
C VAL A 414 18.29 -11.12 -4.62
N VAL A 415 17.32 -10.58 -5.37
CA VAL A 415 16.27 -11.36 -6.02
C VAL A 415 16.81 -12.25 -7.14
N ARG A 416 17.76 -11.77 -7.95
CA ARG A 416 18.21 -12.48 -9.17
C ARG A 416 19.47 -13.30 -9.00
N ASP A 417 20.47 -12.73 -8.35
CA ASP A 417 21.85 -13.24 -8.34
C ASP A 417 22.31 -13.68 -6.94
N GLY A 418 21.73 -13.10 -5.88
CA GLY A 418 22.13 -13.26 -4.48
C GLY A 418 21.46 -14.43 -3.76
N GLY A 419 20.78 -15.35 -4.46
CA GLY A 419 20.11 -16.50 -3.86
C GLY A 419 18.73 -16.21 -3.26
N GLY A 420 18.24 -14.97 -3.36
CA GLY A 420 16.84 -14.61 -3.12
C GLY A 420 16.43 -14.48 -1.65
N ARG A 421 17.32 -14.67 -0.67
CA ARG A 421 16.93 -14.64 0.74
C ARG A 421 16.64 -13.24 1.21
N MET A 422 15.50 -13.06 1.88
CA MET A 422 15.11 -11.75 2.41
C MET A 422 16.08 -11.19 3.46
N SER A 423 16.71 -12.04 4.26
CA SER A 423 17.73 -11.66 5.23
C SER A 423 18.88 -10.87 4.59
N ASP A 424 19.20 -11.16 3.33
CA ASP A 424 20.34 -10.57 2.63
C ASP A 424 20.11 -9.08 2.31
N LEU A 425 18.85 -8.61 2.30
CA LEU A 425 18.55 -7.17 2.25
C LEU A 425 19.06 -6.43 3.48
N PHE A 426 19.17 -7.11 4.63
CA PHE A 426 19.55 -6.52 5.91
C PHE A 426 21.02 -6.80 6.26
N THR A 427 21.54 -7.95 5.86
CA THR A 427 22.88 -8.41 6.25
C THR A 427 23.95 -8.21 5.18
N ALA A 428 23.60 -7.66 4.00
CA ALA A 428 24.57 -7.40 2.94
C ALA A 428 25.74 -6.54 3.43
N ASP A 429 26.95 -7.09 3.33
CA ASP A 429 28.21 -6.41 3.63
C ASP A 429 28.82 -5.74 2.38
N TYR A 430 27.99 -5.48 1.37
CA TYR A 430 28.32 -4.83 0.11
C TYR A 430 27.18 -3.91 -0.35
N THR A 431 27.49 -3.02 -1.29
CA THR A 431 26.49 -2.19 -1.99
C THR A 431 26.82 -2.05 -3.48
N TYR A 432 25.86 -1.57 -4.26
CA TYR A 432 26.04 -1.21 -5.67
C TYR A 432 25.94 0.30 -5.83
N ALA A 433 27.08 0.96 -5.98
CA ALA A 433 27.15 2.42 -6.03
C ALA A 433 27.91 2.88 -7.27
N SER A 434 27.47 4.02 -7.82
CA SER A 434 28.26 4.78 -8.78
C SER A 434 29.47 5.41 -8.09
N ASP A 435 30.49 5.78 -8.86
CA ASP A 435 31.68 6.45 -8.30
C ASP A 435 31.32 7.75 -7.57
N THR A 436 30.30 8.48 -8.05
CA THR A 436 29.75 9.67 -7.39
C THR A 436 29.24 9.36 -5.99
N LEU A 437 28.44 8.29 -5.83
CA LEU A 437 27.87 7.93 -4.54
C LEU A 437 28.93 7.35 -3.60
N ALA A 438 29.85 6.53 -4.13
CA ALA A 438 30.97 5.99 -3.36
C ALA A 438 31.85 7.12 -2.79
N ALA A 439 32.15 8.14 -3.61
CA ALA A 439 32.86 9.34 -3.16
C ALA A 439 32.06 10.11 -2.09
N PHE A 440 30.74 10.27 -2.28
CA PHE A 440 29.87 10.94 -1.31
C PHE A 440 29.83 10.22 0.06
N TYR A 441 29.95 8.89 0.04
CA TYR A 441 30.04 8.04 1.23
C TYR A 441 31.44 7.91 1.82
N GLY A 442 32.48 8.34 1.11
CA GLY A 442 33.88 8.17 1.53
C GLY A 442 34.37 6.72 1.44
N LEU A 443 33.81 5.90 0.52
CA LEU A 443 34.26 4.53 0.32
C LEU A 443 35.66 4.51 -0.34
N PRO A 444 36.62 3.76 0.20
CA PRO A 444 37.97 3.71 -0.36
C PRO A 444 37.97 2.99 -1.71
N SER A 445 38.75 3.45 -2.68
CA SER A 445 38.83 2.80 -4.00
C SER A 445 39.26 1.33 -3.93
N SER A 446 39.94 0.92 -2.85
CA SER A 446 40.33 -0.47 -2.59
C SER A 446 39.16 -1.40 -2.25
N SER A 447 37.98 -0.87 -1.90
CA SER A 447 36.79 -1.69 -1.64
C SER A 447 35.92 -1.89 -2.89
N ALA A 448 36.25 -1.25 -4.01
CA ALA A 448 35.55 -1.48 -5.26
C ALA A 448 35.85 -2.88 -5.82
N ALA A 449 34.80 -3.60 -6.21
CA ALA A 449 34.87 -4.94 -6.77
C ALA A 449 33.97 -5.09 -8.00
N GLY A 450 34.34 -6.01 -8.89
CA GLY A 450 33.55 -6.33 -10.08
C GLY A 450 33.61 -5.28 -11.20
N ALA A 451 32.89 -5.57 -12.29
CA ALA A 451 32.79 -4.67 -13.44
C ALA A 451 31.74 -3.57 -13.19
N VAL A 452 31.90 -2.44 -13.88
CA VAL A 452 30.89 -1.37 -13.91
C VAL A 452 29.69 -1.83 -14.75
N SER A 453 28.50 -1.71 -14.20
CA SER A 453 27.23 -2.00 -14.85
C SER A 453 26.94 -0.99 -15.97
N ALA A 454 25.95 -1.30 -16.81
CA ALA A 454 25.45 -0.35 -17.82
C ALA A 454 24.92 0.97 -17.22
N THR A 455 24.53 0.97 -15.93
CA THR A 455 24.06 2.15 -15.20
C THR A 455 25.19 2.93 -14.52
N GLY A 456 26.46 2.54 -14.71
CA GLY A 456 27.61 3.21 -14.12
C GLY A 456 27.85 2.87 -12.64
N SER A 457 27.14 1.87 -12.09
CA SER A 457 27.34 1.38 -10.73
C SER A 457 28.25 0.14 -10.72
N ARG A 458 28.97 -0.08 -9.63
CA ARG A 458 29.74 -1.32 -9.39
C ARG A 458 29.57 -1.77 -7.95
N ARG A 459 29.99 -3.00 -7.64
CA ARG A 459 29.96 -3.52 -6.27
C ARG A 459 31.04 -2.85 -5.42
N TRP A 460 30.72 -2.56 -4.17
CA TRP A 460 31.65 -2.06 -3.17
C TRP A 460 31.50 -2.88 -1.90
N GLU A 461 32.60 -3.41 -1.37
CA GLU A 461 32.59 -4.03 -0.04
C GLU A 461 32.45 -2.96 1.05
N LEU A 462 31.61 -3.21 2.04
CA LEU A 462 31.24 -2.28 3.09
C LEU A 462 31.83 -2.63 4.46
N LYS A 463 32.52 -3.77 4.59
CA LYS A 463 33.11 -4.19 5.86
C LYS A 463 33.99 -3.09 6.47
N GLY A 464 33.66 -2.67 7.69
CA GLY A 464 34.38 -1.61 8.41
C GLY A 464 34.03 -0.18 7.99
N SER A 465 33.12 0.03 7.04
CA SER A 465 32.66 1.36 6.61
C SER A 465 31.60 1.98 7.54
N GLY A 466 31.05 1.19 8.48
CA GLY A 466 29.88 1.55 9.27
C GLY A 466 28.55 1.42 8.50
N ARG A 467 28.60 0.96 7.25
CA ARG A 467 27.44 0.67 6.39
C ARG A 467 27.32 -0.82 6.14
N GLY A 468 26.11 -1.24 5.79
CA GLY A 468 25.73 -2.60 5.48
C GLY A 468 24.21 -2.66 5.45
N GLY A 469 23.64 -3.47 4.56
CA GLY A 469 22.20 -3.62 4.42
C GLY A 469 21.41 -2.35 4.07
N LEU A 470 20.12 -2.58 3.82
CA LEU A 470 19.16 -1.60 3.30
C LEU A 470 18.98 -0.36 4.20
N LEU A 471 19.01 -0.52 5.52
CA LEU A 471 18.77 0.57 6.47
C LEU A 471 19.93 1.56 6.57
N SER A 472 21.10 1.21 6.03
CA SER A 472 22.25 2.10 5.92
C SER A 472 22.29 2.91 4.61
N HIS A 473 21.36 2.66 3.67
CA HIS A 473 21.30 3.35 2.40
C HIS A 473 20.88 4.81 2.57
N GLY A 474 21.47 5.71 1.79
CA GLY A 474 21.19 7.14 1.86
C GLY A 474 19.74 7.50 1.48
N SER A 475 19.11 6.69 0.62
CA SER A 475 17.69 6.87 0.23
C SER A 475 16.75 6.75 1.43
N ILE A 476 17.07 5.86 2.36
CA ILE A 476 16.34 5.64 3.62
C ILE A 476 16.72 6.71 4.65
N LEU A 477 18.02 6.94 4.83
CA LEU A 477 18.52 7.82 5.88
C LEU A 477 18.17 9.29 5.66
N ALA A 478 18.25 9.77 4.41
CA ALA A 478 18.09 11.18 4.08
C ALA A 478 16.62 11.60 3.92
N SER A 479 15.76 10.70 3.43
CA SER A 479 14.31 10.93 3.35
C SER A 479 13.66 10.99 4.73
N GLN A 480 14.22 10.30 5.72
CA GLN A 480 13.73 10.27 7.10
C GLN A 480 14.47 11.24 8.03
N ALA A 481 14.83 12.43 7.54
CA ALA A 481 15.54 13.45 8.32
C ALA A 481 15.03 14.87 8.03
N THR A 482 15.37 15.86 8.87
CA THR A 482 15.04 17.28 8.63
C THR A 482 16.10 17.92 7.72
N PRO A 483 16.01 19.21 7.34
CA PRO A 483 17.05 19.82 6.52
C PRO A 483 18.43 19.89 7.20
N GLN A 484 18.48 20.01 8.52
CA GLN A 484 19.71 20.21 9.30
C GLN A 484 20.18 18.96 10.05
N VAL A 485 19.26 18.16 10.60
CA VAL A 485 19.60 17.11 11.58
C VAL A 485 18.91 15.78 11.27
N ALA A 486 19.55 14.69 11.69
CA ALA A 486 18.94 13.36 11.66
C ALA A 486 17.70 13.30 12.57
N SER A 487 16.74 12.45 12.23
CA SER A 487 15.50 12.28 13.01
C SER A 487 15.32 10.82 13.44
N PRO A 488 15.65 10.49 14.70
CA PRO A 488 15.32 9.20 15.31
C PRO A 488 13.84 8.86 15.17
N VAL A 489 12.97 9.85 15.40
CA VAL A 489 11.51 9.71 15.29
C VAL A 489 11.10 9.18 13.91
N ARG A 490 11.52 9.84 12.83
CA ARG A 490 11.14 9.46 11.45
C ARG A 490 11.74 8.11 11.05
N ARG A 491 13.00 7.84 11.40
CA ARG A 491 13.67 6.57 11.10
C ARG A 491 13.05 5.39 11.88
N GLY A 492 12.73 5.59 13.15
CA GLY A 492 12.03 4.59 13.97
C GLY A 492 10.60 4.33 13.49
N ARG A 493 9.88 5.38 13.09
CA ARG A 493 8.56 5.27 12.45
C ARG A 493 8.60 4.45 11.17
N LEU A 494 9.59 4.69 10.31
CA LEU A 494 9.76 3.91 9.08
C LEU A 494 9.89 2.41 9.39
N VAL A 495 10.72 2.03 10.36
CA VAL A 495 10.89 0.63 10.75
C VAL A 495 9.57 0.04 11.26
N ARG A 496 8.85 0.75 12.13
CA ARG A 496 7.53 0.32 12.65
C ARG A 496 6.52 0.10 11.53
N GLU A 497 6.31 1.10 10.69
CA GLU A 497 5.21 1.09 9.72
C GLU A 497 5.54 0.26 8.47
N ARG A 498 6.78 0.36 7.95
CA ARG A 498 7.17 -0.28 6.69
C ARG A 498 7.74 -1.68 6.84
N LEU A 499 8.39 -1.98 7.96
CA LEU A 499 9.04 -3.28 8.18
C LEU A 499 8.32 -4.15 9.19
N LEU A 500 7.65 -3.56 10.18
CA LEU A 500 6.92 -4.32 11.21
C LEU A 500 5.40 -4.28 11.03
N CYS A 501 4.89 -3.45 10.12
CA CYS A 501 3.45 -3.23 9.87
C CYS A 501 2.70 -2.85 11.15
N GLN A 502 3.33 -2.04 11.99
CA GLN A 502 2.81 -1.54 13.26
C GLN A 502 2.45 -0.06 13.07
N PRO A 503 1.22 0.26 12.65
CA PRO A 503 0.79 1.65 12.51
C PRO A 503 0.87 2.35 13.86
N LEU A 504 1.35 3.59 13.84
CA LEU A 504 1.37 4.43 15.03
C LEU A 504 0.07 5.24 15.10
N PRO A 505 -0.47 5.49 16.30
CA PRO A 505 -1.65 6.35 16.44
C PRO A 505 -1.33 7.75 15.91
N PRO A 506 -2.32 8.45 15.32
CA PRO A 506 -2.12 9.84 14.91
C PRO A 506 -1.77 10.71 16.12
N ALA A 507 -1.02 11.78 15.88
CA ALA A 507 -0.73 12.75 16.93
C ALA A 507 -2.04 13.38 17.45
N PRO A 508 -2.19 13.62 18.77
CA PRO A 508 -3.36 14.31 19.30
C PRO A 508 -3.56 15.69 18.65
N PRO A 509 -4.80 16.09 18.33
CA PRO A 509 -5.09 17.42 17.79
C PRO A 509 -4.61 18.53 18.74
N GLY A 510 -4.02 19.60 18.20
CA GLY A 510 -3.60 20.78 18.99
C GLY A 510 -2.28 20.63 19.75
N LEU A 511 -1.46 19.60 19.46
CA LEU A 511 -0.13 19.47 20.03
C LEU A 511 0.79 20.62 19.52
N ASN A 512 1.38 21.40 20.43
CA ASN A 512 2.40 22.37 20.05
C ASN A 512 3.70 21.63 19.67
N LEU A 513 4.06 21.66 18.39
CA LEU A 513 5.24 20.99 17.83
C LEU A 513 6.49 21.86 17.86
N GLU A 514 6.58 22.87 18.74
CA GLU A 514 7.79 23.69 18.87
C GLU A 514 9.01 22.80 19.11
N LEU A 515 9.85 22.69 18.09
CA LEU A 515 11.03 21.87 18.14
C LEU A 515 12.08 22.59 18.99
N PRO A 516 12.77 21.89 19.90
CA PRO A 516 13.85 22.49 20.67
C PRO A 516 14.92 23.05 19.73
N THR A 517 15.54 24.15 20.14
CA THR A 517 16.65 24.75 19.40
C THR A 517 17.77 23.74 19.17
N ILE A 518 18.37 23.78 17.99
CA ILE A 518 19.44 22.85 17.62
C ILE A 518 20.76 23.40 18.17
N ASP A 519 21.30 22.76 19.21
CA ASP A 519 22.70 22.92 19.61
C ASP A 519 23.57 21.90 18.86
N PRO A 520 24.50 22.32 17.98
CA PRO A 520 25.41 21.43 17.27
C PRO A 520 26.39 20.64 18.17
N GLN A 521 26.57 21.05 19.43
CA GLN A 521 27.48 20.41 20.39
C GLN A 521 26.77 19.38 21.29
N GLN A 522 25.44 19.38 21.32
CA GLN A 522 24.65 18.45 22.11
C GLN A 522 24.42 17.14 21.34
N PRO A 523 24.60 15.96 21.96
CA PRO A 523 24.20 14.69 21.36
C PRO A 523 22.72 14.70 21.00
N ASN A 524 22.41 14.29 19.76
CA ASN A 524 21.05 14.34 19.24
C ASN A 524 20.08 13.45 20.05
N ARG A 525 20.54 12.29 20.55
CA ARG A 525 19.83 11.48 21.56
C ARG A 525 19.38 12.27 22.78
N GLU A 526 20.25 13.08 23.38
CA GLU A 526 19.92 13.82 24.61
C GLU A 526 18.80 14.82 24.35
N ARG A 527 18.86 15.50 23.20
CA ARG A 527 17.82 16.45 22.78
C ARG A 527 16.45 15.80 22.62
N PHE A 528 16.38 14.63 21.96
CA PHE A 528 15.12 13.89 21.82
C PHE A 528 14.65 13.26 23.14
N THR A 529 15.58 12.81 23.98
CA THR A 529 15.27 12.30 25.32
C THR A 529 14.63 13.40 26.17
N GLU A 530 15.18 14.61 26.17
CA GLU A 530 14.60 15.76 26.85
C GLU A 530 13.21 16.10 26.33
N HIS A 531 13.03 16.16 25.00
CA HIS A 531 11.73 16.39 24.38
C HIS A 531 10.68 15.35 24.78
N SER A 532 11.07 14.07 24.80
CA SER A 532 10.16 12.96 25.13
C SER A 532 9.79 12.85 26.61
N ARG A 533 10.40 13.67 27.51
CA ARG A 533 9.96 13.77 28.92
C ARG A 533 8.60 14.43 29.07
N ASN A 534 8.13 15.17 28.06
CA ASN A 534 6.78 15.69 28.07
C ASN A 534 5.78 14.52 28.02
N PRO A 535 4.88 14.36 29.01
CA PRO A 535 3.90 13.27 29.05
C PRO A 535 3.07 13.16 27.76
N ALA A 536 2.74 14.29 27.12
CA ALA A 536 1.99 14.34 25.87
C ALA A 536 2.75 13.72 24.68
N CYS A 537 4.08 13.79 24.66
CA CYS A 537 4.92 13.25 23.59
C CYS A 537 5.40 11.82 23.89
N SER A 538 5.59 11.48 25.17
CA SER A 538 6.19 10.22 25.62
C SER A 538 5.50 8.96 25.08
N ALA A 539 4.18 8.99 24.95
CA ALA A 539 3.37 7.84 24.54
C ALA A 539 3.69 7.35 23.12
N CYS A 540 4.00 8.27 22.20
CA CYS A 540 4.38 7.92 20.84
C CYS A 540 5.90 7.75 20.70
N HIS A 541 6.68 8.63 21.33
CA HIS A 541 8.14 8.61 21.23
C HIS A 541 8.76 7.32 21.79
N LYS A 542 8.18 6.71 22.84
CA LYS A 542 8.64 5.42 23.38
C LYS A 542 8.64 4.29 22.34
N MET A 543 7.83 4.41 21.28
CA MET A 543 7.70 3.38 20.23
C MET A 543 8.68 3.60 19.07
N MET A 544 9.14 4.84 18.86
CA MET A 544 9.96 5.23 17.70
C MET A 544 11.41 5.52 18.07
N ASP A 545 11.63 6.36 19.08
CA ASP A 545 12.94 6.92 19.40
C ASP A 545 13.96 5.84 19.74
N PRO A 546 13.66 4.82 20.58
CA PRO A 546 14.62 3.75 20.87
C PRO A 546 15.08 2.98 19.63
N ILE A 547 14.23 2.84 18.61
CA ILE A 547 14.61 2.24 17.33
C ILE A 547 15.46 3.23 16.53
N GLY A 548 15.00 4.48 16.46
CA GLY A 548 15.66 5.58 15.77
C GLY A 548 17.07 5.89 16.25
N PHE A 549 17.35 5.69 17.54
CA PHE A 549 18.67 5.92 18.13
C PHE A 549 19.75 4.99 17.59
N GLY A 550 19.36 3.84 17.02
CA GLY A 550 20.26 2.98 16.25
C GLY A 550 20.93 3.66 15.07
N PHE A 551 20.30 4.69 14.53
CA PHE A 551 20.72 5.39 13.32
C PHE A 551 21.54 6.65 13.63
N GLU A 552 21.85 6.95 14.89
CA GLU A 552 22.46 8.23 15.27
C GLU A 552 23.87 8.42 14.73
N GLN A 553 24.55 7.32 14.37
CA GLN A 553 25.82 7.37 13.66
C GLN A 553 25.66 7.78 12.19
N PHE A 554 24.46 8.17 11.74
CA PHE A 554 24.23 8.71 10.40
C PHE A 554 23.60 10.08 10.46
N ASN A 555 24.20 11.04 9.76
CA ASN A 555 23.68 12.41 9.71
C ASN A 555 22.46 12.57 8.79
N SER A 556 22.01 13.81 8.62
CA SER A 556 20.79 14.13 7.86
C SER A 556 20.84 13.78 6.36
N VAL A 557 22.04 13.66 5.79
CA VAL A 557 22.25 13.24 4.39
C VAL A 557 22.73 11.79 4.27
N GLY A 558 22.66 11.04 5.37
CA GLY A 558 23.02 9.62 5.40
C GLY A 558 24.52 9.34 5.37
N ARG A 559 25.38 10.30 5.76
CA ARG A 559 26.83 10.04 5.98
C ARG A 559 27.06 9.42 7.33
N TYR A 560 27.93 8.42 7.38
CA TYR A 560 28.37 7.80 8.62
C TYR A 560 29.27 8.76 9.42
N GLN A 561 28.91 8.99 10.68
CA GLN A 561 29.50 9.93 11.63
C GLN A 561 29.44 9.31 13.04
N PRO A 562 30.41 8.45 13.42
CA PRO A 562 30.40 7.76 14.71
C PRO A 562 30.80 8.66 15.90
N GLN A 563 31.23 9.90 15.64
CA GLN A 563 31.66 10.87 16.64
C GLN A 563 31.12 12.25 16.29
N LEU A 564 30.84 13.05 17.32
CA LEU A 564 30.53 14.48 17.19
C LEU A 564 31.78 15.29 16.83
N ALA A 565 31.60 16.55 16.43
CA ALA A 565 32.70 17.45 16.07
C ALA A 565 33.71 17.67 17.22
N ASN A 566 33.26 17.51 18.47
CA ASN A 566 34.10 17.61 19.68
C ASN A 566 34.81 16.28 20.04
N GLY A 567 34.71 15.24 19.21
CA GLY A 567 35.33 13.93 19.41
C GLY A 567 34.55 12.96 20.31
N THR A 568 33.39 13.38 20.85
CA THR A 568 32.54 12.52 21.67
C THR A 568 31.94 11.40 20.81
N ALA A 569 32.07 10.15 21.26
CA ALA A 569 31.45 9.01 20.57
C ALA A 569 29.92 9.11 20.60
N VAL A 570 29.29 8.83 19.46
CA VAL A 570 27.83 8.78 19.36
C VAL A 570 27.32 7.48 19.98
N ASP A 571 26.46 7.59 20.99
CA ASP A 571 25.74 6.44 21.54
C ASP A 571 24.64 5.99 20.57
N ALA A 572 24.84 4.82 19.98
CA ALA A 572 23.93 4.18 19.04
C ALA A 572 23.15 3.00 19.64
N SER A 573 23.09 2.89 20.97
CA SER A 573 22.30 1.85 21.66
C SER A 573 20.80 2.03 21.40
N GLY A 574 20.11 0.98 21.03
CA GLY A 574 18.68 1.04 20.73
C GLY A 574 17.92 -0.14 21.28
N GLU A 575 16.60 -0.07 21.20
CA GLU A 575 15.70 -1.13 21.62
C GLU A 575 14.45 -1.18 20.74
N ILE A 576 14.01 -2.38 20.40
CA ILE A 576 12.65 -2.60 19.87
C ILE A 576 11.76 -3.05 21.02
N LEU A 577 10.70 -2.29 21.26
CA LEU A 577 9.72 -2.53 22.34
C LEU A 577 8.35 -2.85 21.75
N ALA A 578 7.52 -3.63 22.44
CA ALA A 578 6.13 -3.87 22.04
C ALA A 578 6.00 -4.32 20.57
N SER A 579 6.93 -5.16 20.13
CA SER A 579 6.82 -5.90 18.88
C SER A 579 6.46 -7.34 19.22
N PRO A 580 5.56 -8.00 18.48
CA PRO A 580 5.13 -9.34 18.86
C PRO A 580 6.28 -10.34 18.97
N ALA A 581 7.14 -10.44 17.96
CA ALA A 581 8.21 -11.44 17.86
C ALA A 581 9.62 -10.83 17.83
N THR A 582 9.74 -9.49 17.82
CA THR A 582 11.00 -8.80 17.49
C THR A 582 11.34 -7.76 18.53
N GLU A 583 11.62 -8.18 19.76
CA GLU A 583 11.99 -7.27 20.85
C GLU A 583 13.48 -7.32 21.19
N GLY A 584 13.90 -6.34 22.00
CA GLY A 584 15.18 -6.34 22.69
C GLY A 584 16.17 -5.31 22.17
N THR A 585 17.31 -5.26 22.85
CA THR A 585 18.33 -4.24 22.67
C THR A 585 19.27 -4.55 21.52
N PHE A 586 19.80 -3.51 20.89
CA PHE A 586 20.78 -3.61 19.82
C PHE A 586 21.73 -2.40 19.86
N THR A 587 22.75 -2.39 19.01
CA THR A 587 23.66 -1.25 18.88
C THR A 587 23.92 -0.96 17.40
N GLY A 588 23.73 0.30 17.01
CA GLY A 588 23.90 0.74 15.63
C GLY A 588 22.85 0.18 14.66
N VAL A 589 22.97 0.58 13.39
CA VAL A 589 22.12 0.09 12.31
C VAL A 589 22.39 -1.39 12.01
N GLU A 590 23.65 -1.84 12.14
CA GLU A 590 24.03 -3.24 11.96
C GLU A 590 23.27 -4.16 12.93
N GLY A 591 23.35 -3.90 14.24
CA GLY A 591 22.64 -4.70 15.23
C GLY A 591 21.11 -4.61 15.11
N LEU A 592 20.56 -3.49 14.62
CA LEU A 592 19.14 -3.38 14.30
C LEU A 592 18.77 -4.31 13.13
N GLN A 593 19.53 -4.26 12.05
CA GLN A 593 19.31 -5.08 10.86
C GLN A 593 19.44 -6.57 11.17
N ASP A 594 20.41 -6.98 11.99
CA ASP A 594 20.56 -8.37 12.43
C ASP A 594 19.30 -8.88 13.14
N LYS A 595 18.67 -8.03 13.96
CA LYS A 595 17.38 -8.36 14.60
C LYS A 595 16.23 -8.48 13.62
N LEU A 596 16.23 -7.66 12.58
CA LEU A 596 15.15 -7.62 11.58
C LEU A 596 15.29 -8.72 10.52
N ALA A 597 16.51 -9.16 10.22
CA ALA A 597 16.83 -10.08 9.12
C ALA A 597 16.03 -11.39 9.16
N ASP A 598 15.92 -12.00 10.34
CA ASP A 598 15.21 -13.26 10.55
C ASP A 598 13.90 -13.10 11.34
N SER A 599 13.41 -11.87 11.47
CA SER A 599 12.22 -11.56 12.26
C SER A 599 10.92 -12.12 11.62
N PRO A 600 10.11 -12.89 12.37
CA PRO A 600 8.77 -13.27 11.91
C PRO A 600 7.83 -12.08 11.70
N ASP A 601 8.00 -10.98 12.45
CA ASP A 601 7.19 -9.77 12.26
C ASP A 601 7.53 -9.12 10.91
N VAL A 602 8.81 -9.07 10.55
CA VAL A 602 9.27 -8.50 9.27
C VAL A 602 8.85 -9.38 8.10
N GLN A 603 8.97 -10.70 8.22
CA GLN A 603 8.49 -11.66 7.20
C GLN A 603 6.98 -11.53 6.95
N GLY A 604 6.19 -11.40 8.01
CA GLY A 604 4.75 -11.18 7.94
C GLY A 604 4.40 -9.86 7.28
N CYS A 605 5.06 -8.77 7.68
CA CYS A 605 4.83 -7.46 7.11
C CYS A 605 5.23 -7.38 5.63
N PHE A 606 6.36 -7.97 5.25
CA PHE A 606 6.80 -8.03 3.87
C PHE A 606 5.83 -8.82 2.99
N SER A 607 5.31 -9.95 3.49
CA SER A 607 4.26 -10.72 2.81
C SER A 607 2.97 -9.91 2.64
N LEU A 608 2.55 -9.17 3.68
CA LEU A 608 1.36 -8.30 3.61
C LEU A 608 1.53 -7.17 2.59
N ASN A 609 2.71 -6.53 2.56
CA ASN A 609 3.00 -5.46 1.61
C ASN A 609 3.04 -5.96 0.17
N TRP A 610 3.60 -7.15 -0.08
CA TRP A 610 3.50 -7.79 -1.40
C TRP A 610 2.07 -8.11 -1.78
N LEU A 611 1.23 -8.54 -0.83
CA LEU A 611 -0.17 -8.85 -1.12
C LEU A 611 -0.98 -7.59 -1.45
N ARG A 612 -0.77 -6.50 -0.69
CA ARG A 612 -1.33 -5.17 -0.97
C ARG A 612 -0.95 -4.71 -2.36
N PHE A 613 0.34 -4.76 -2.69
CA PHE A 613 0.85 -4.32 -3.99
C PHE A 613 0.38 -5.21 -5.14
N ALA A 614 0.50 -6.53 -5.02
CA ALA A 614 0.13 -7.46 -6.09
C ALA A 614 -1.33 -7.30 -6.51
N TYR A 615 -2.20 -7.00 -5.55
CA TYR A 615 -3.64 -7.09 -5.75
C TYR A 615 -4.41 -5.80 -5.52
N GLY A 616 -3.74 -4.71 -5.12
CA GLY A 616 -4.38 -3.42 -4.94
C GLY A 616 -5.47 -3.46 -3.87
N VAL A 617 -5.22 -4.20 -2.79
CA VAL A 617 -6.18 -4.43 -1.69
C VAL A 617 -5.75 -3.70 -0.41
N SER A 618 -6.73 -3.28 0.38
CA SER A 618 -6.49 -2.65 1.68
C SER A 618 -5.96 -3.67 2.71
N GLY A 619 -5.35 -3.16 3.79
CA GLY A 619 -4.70 -3.99 4.80
C GLY A 619 -5.62 -4.95 5.55
N ASP A 620 -6.85 -4.53 5.85
CA ASP A 620 -7.76 -5.29 6.69
C ASP A 620 -8.30 -6.53 5.95
N ASP A 621 -8.67 -6.35 4.68
CA ASP A 621 -9.15 -7.42 3.79
C ASP A 621 -8.03 -8.43 3.44
N ALA A 622 -6.78 -7.97 3.39
CA ALA A 622 -5.60 -8.77 3.01
C ALA A 622 -5.04 -9.67 4.12
N SER A 623 -5.46 -9.45 5.37
CA SER A 623 -4.81 -10.00 6.58
C SER A 623 -4.72 -11.53 6.60
N CYS A 624 -5.79 -12.23 6.23
CA CYS A 624 -5.79 -13.70 6.18
C CYS A 624 -4.87 -14.24 5.08
N ALA A 625 -5.02 -13.73 3.86
CA ALA A 625 -4.21 -14.17 2.72
C ALA A 625 -2.71 -13.89 2.97
N ALA A 626 -2.40 -12.78 3.66
CA ALA A 626 -1.04 -12.45 4.08
C ALA A 626 -0.49 -13.45 5.09
N THR A 627 -1.34 -13.99 5.97
CA THR A 627 -0.95 -15.05 6.93
C THR A 627 -0.62 -16.36 6.19
N GLN A 628 -1.46 -16.77 5.24
CA GLN A 628 -1.18 -17.95 4.41
C GLN A 628 0.11 -17.78 3.61
N LEU A 629 0.31 -16.60 3.02
CA LEU A 629 1.50 -16.28 2.23
C LEU A 629 2.76 -16.26 3.10
N SER A 630 2.70 -15.65 4.29
CA SER A 630 3.81 -15.63 5.25
C SER A 630 4.23 -17.03 5.68
N GLU A 631 3.27 -17.94 5.89
CA GLU A 631 3.60 -19.34 6.20
C GLU A 631 4.30 -20.04 5.04
N ARG A 632 3.80 -19.89 3.81
CA ARG A 632 4.47 -20.42 2.61
C ARG A 632 5.86 -19.82 2.43
N PHE A 633 6.03 -18.54 2.72
CA PHE A 633 7.31 -17.86 2.64
C PHE A 633 8.34 -18.46 3.61
N ARG A 634 7.92 -18.73 4.86
CA ARG A 634 8.76 -19.44 5.86
C ARG A 634 9.14 -20.84 5.39
N GLN A 635 8.18 -21.60 4.86
CA GLN A 635 8.42 -22.95 4.32
C GLN A 635 9.34 -22.92 3.08
N GLY A 636 9.23 -21.89 2.25
CA GLY A 636 10.04 -21.63 1.06
C GLY A 636 11.43 -21.05 1.34
N SER A 637 12.00 -21.32 2.52
CA SER A 637 13.33 -20.83 2.93
C SER A 637 13.49 -19.31 2.89
N LEU A 638 12.39 -18.55 2.98
CA LEU A 638 12.39 -17.08 2.93
C LEU A 638 12.98 -16.50 1.62
N SER A 639 12.77 -17.22 0.52
CA SER A 639 13.12 -16.78 -0.84
C SER A 639 12.08 -15.78 -1.39
N ILE A 640 12.52 -14.56 -1.70
CA ILE A 640 11.69 -13.51 -2.33
C ILE A 640 11.14 -13.99 -3.68
N PRO A 641 11.93 -14.59 -4.60
CA PRO A 641 11.36 -15.20 -5.81
C PRO A 641 10.24 -16.20 -5.55
N GLU A 642 10.37 -17.07 -4.54
CA GLU A 642 9.34 -18.06 -4.21
C GLU A 642 8.12 -17.43 -3.53
N LEU A 643 8.29 -16.36 -2.75
CA LEU A 643 7.18 -15.54 -2.26
C LEU A 643 6.35 -15.00 -3.42
N LEU A 644 7.00 -14.41 -4.43
CA LEU A 644 6.34 -13.83 -5.59
C LEU A 644 5.58 -14.88 -6.41
N VAL A 645 6.17 -16.06 -6.58
CA VAL A 645 5.46 -17.16 -7.25
C VAL A 645 4.31 -17.69 -6.39
N SER A 646 4.46 -17.73 -5.07
CA SER A 646 3.41 -18.16 -4.15
C SER A 646 2.16 -17.27 -4.18
N LEU A 647 2.28 -15.99 -4.54
CA LEU A 647 1.12 -15.13 -4.78
C LEU A 647 0.19 -15.77 -5.82
N THR A 648 0.73 -16.30 -6.92
CA THR A 648 -0.08 -16.93 -7.98
C THR A 648 -0.80 -18.21 -7.55
N GLN A 649 -0.43 -18.75 -6.40
CA GLN A 649 -0.94 -20.01 -5.85
C GLN A 649 -2.02 -19.80 -4.79
N LEU A 650 -2.31 -18.55 -4.44
CA LEU A 650 -3.40 -18.23 -3.52
C LEU A 650 -4.75 -18.47 -4.22
N PRO A 651 -5.80 -18.94 -3.51
CA PRO A 651 -7.13 -19.09 -4.08
C PRO A 651 -7.65 -17.82 -4.75
N ARG A 652 -7.34 -16.65 -4.16
CA ARG A 652 -7.68 -15.34 -4.73
C ARG A 652 -7.05 -15.06 -6.09
N PHE A 653 -6.00 -15.75 -6.50
CA PHE A 653 -5.42 -15.52 -7.83
C PHE A 653 -6.36 -16.03 -8.94
N THR A 654 -7.08 -17.12 -8.68
CA THR A 654 -7.95 -17.79 -9.66
C THR A 654 -9.44 -17.56 -9.43
N GLN A 655 -9.81 -17.13 -8.23
CA GLN A 655 -11.20 -16.98 -7.83
C GLN A 655 -11.49 -15.58 -7.30
N ARG A 656 -12.73 -15.15 -7.49
CA ARG A 656 -13.32 -13.95 -6.87
C ARG A 656 -14.64 -14.30 -6.20
N TRP A 657 -15.10 -13.44 -5.30
CA TRP A 657 -16.40 -13.55 -4.67
C TRP A 657 -17.22 -12.27 -4.84
N GLY A 658 -18.55 -12.41 -4.81
CA GLY A 658 -19.50 -11.30 -4.83
C GLY A 658 -20.93 -11.80 -4.70
N GLU A 659 -21.81 -10.96 -4.14
CA GLU A 659 -23.23 -11.30 -4.04
C GLU A 659 -23.86 -11.47 -5.42
N ILE A 660 -24.77 -12.45 -5.57
CA ILE A 660 -25.46 -12.75 -6.84
C ILE A 660 -26.27 -11.54 -7.35
N THR A 661 -26.66 -10.63 -6.46
CA THR A 661 -27.40 -9.39 -6.73
C THR A 661 -26.53 -8.16 -7.02
N ALA A 662 -25.21 -8.25 -6.88
CA ALA A 662 -24.29 -7.11 -6.96
C ALA A 662 -23.71 -6.86 -8.36
N LEU A 663 -24.49 -7.05 -9.43
CA LEU A 663 -24.27 -6.20 -10.59
C LEU A 663 -25.01 -4.90 -10.28
N PRO A 664 -24.33 -3.75 -10.11
CA PRO A 664 -25.03 -2.49 -10.28
C PRO A 664 -25.55 -2.51 -11.70
N THR A 665 -26.85 -2.73 -11.85
CA THR A 665 -27.54 -2.36 -13.08
C THR A 665 -27.16 -0.89 -13.28
N PRO A 666 -26.56 -0.48 -14.41
CA PRO A 666 -26.41 0.93 -14.67
C PRO A 666 -27.83 1.47 -14.71
N THR A 667 -28.22 2.20 -13.66
CA THR A 667 -29.38 3.08 -13.77
C THR A 667 -29.03 3.98 -14.93
N PRO A 668 -29.82 4.00 -16.03
CA PRO A 668 -29.65 5.04 -17.03
C PRO A 668 -29.69 6.34 -16.26
N GLY A 669 -28.60 7.10 -16.32
CA GLY A 669 -28.57 8.43 -15.74
C GLY A 669 -29.78 9.15 -16.32
N THR A 670 -30.76 9.45 -15.48
CA THR A 670 -31.74 10.46 -15.84
C THR A 670 -30.94 11.71 -16.07
N ASP A 671 -31.01 12.25 -17.29
CA ASP A 671 -30.51 13.58 -17.60
C ASP A 671 -30.86 14.54 -16.45
N PRO A 672 -29.99 15.49 -16.09
CA PRO A 672 -30.32 16.47 -15.07
C PRO A 672 -31.57 17.23 -15.54
N VAL A 673 -32.70 16.96 -14.90
CA VAL A 673 -33.89 17.79 -15.01
C VAL A 673 -33.50 19.17 -14.45
N PRO A 674 -33.76 20.28 -15.18
CA PRO A 674 -33.54 21.63 -14.65
C PRO A 674 -34.32 21.78 -13.33
N PRO A 675 -33.75 22.34 -12.26
CA PRO A 675 -34.49 22.45 -11.00
C PRO A 675 -35.67 23.41 -11.18
N GLU A 676 -36.89 22.90 -11.06
CA GLU A 676 -38.07 23.71 -10.75
C GLU A 676 -38.01 24.15 -9.28
N ASP A 677 -38.33 25.43 -9.08
CA ASP A 677 -38.35 26.11 -7.79
C ASP A 677 -39.26 25.42 -6.75
N ILE A 678 -38.69 25.03 -5.61
CA ILE A 678 -39.44 24.84 -4.36
C ILE A 678 -38.94 25.85 -3.32
N PRO A 679 -39.82 26.68 -2.72
CA PRO A 679 -39.39 27.79 -1.88
C PRO A 679 -39.05 27.38 -0.44
N GLY A 680 -37.81 27.71 -0.04
CA GLY A 680 -37.46 28.43 1.20
C GLY A 680 -37.60 27.73 2.56
N THR A 681 -36.45 27.54 3.23
CA THR A 681 -36.19 28.05 4.58
C THR A 681 -34.69 28.37 4.70
N GLY A 682 -34.36 29.60 5.07
CA GLY A 682 -33.02 30.18 4.91
C GLY A 682 -32.06 29.98 6.07
N ASP A 683 -30.76 30.18 5.78
CA ASP A 683 -29.78 30.88 6.64
C ASP A 683 -28.56 31.30 5.76
N PRO A 684 -27.60 32.14 6.21
CA PRO A 684 -27.21 33.37 5.54
C PRO A 684 -25.92 33.22 4.73
N THR A 685 -25.98 33.49 3.43
CA THR A 685 -24.77 33.63 2.60
C THR A 685 -24.13 34.99 2.84
N THR A 686 -22.92 35.01 3.37
CA THR A 686 -22.01 36.15 3.22
C THR A 686 -21.62 36.30 1.74
N PRO A 687 -21.59 37.51 1.16
CA PRO A 687 -21.14 37.69 -0.22
C PRO A 687 -19.62 37.44 -0.30
N PRO A 688 -19.10 36.77 -1.36
CA PRO A 688 -17.67 36.55 -1.51
C PRO A 688 -16.95 37.87 -1.84
N PRO A 689 -15.70 38.06 -1.40
CA PRO A 689 -14.92 39.25 -1.72
C PRO A 689 -14.53 39.26 -3.20
N THR A 690 -14.73 40.38 -3.87
CA THR A 690 -14.21 40.66 -5.22
C THR A 690 -12.78 41.18 -5.12
N SER A 691 -11.81 40.40 -5.57
CA SER A 691 -10.45 40.87 -5.84
C SER A 691 -10.20 40.83 -7.34
N GLY A 692 -9.90 41.96 -7.98
CA GLY A 692 -9.32 41.98 -9.33
C GLY A 692 -10.23 41.53 -10.49
N GLY A 693 -11.56 41.73 -10.42
CA GLY A 693 -12.46 41.45 -11.55
C GLY A 693 -12.93 40.00 -11.68
N VAL A 694 -12.59 39.14 -10.71
CA VAL A 694 -13.06 37.75 -10.66
C VAL A 694 -14.01 37.51 -9.48
N GLN A 695 -14.99 36.64 -9.70
CA GLN A 695 -15.88 36.08 -8.68
C GLN A 695 -15.37 34.71 -8.26
N ILE A 696 -15.35 34.45 -6.94
CA ILE A 696 -14.80 33.22 -6.37
C ILE A 696 -15.92 32.45 -5.67
N SER A 697 -16.00 31.14 -5.91
CA SER A 697 -16.82 30.22 -5.10
C SER A 697 -16.00 29.04 -4.63
N THR A 698 -16.08 28.72 -3.34
CA THR A 698 -15.33 27.63 -2.71
C THR A 698 -16.29 26.55 -2.23
N LYS A 699 -15.95 25.28 -2.46
CA LYS A 699 -16.68 24.10 -1.96
C LYS A 699 -15.70 23.17 -1.26
N VAL A 700 -16.06 22.74 -0.04
CA VAL A 700 -15.33 21.68 0.66
C VAL A 700 -15.45 20.39 -0.17
N GLN A 701 -14.32 19.83 -0.59
CA GLN A 701 -14.27 18.54 -1.27
C GLN A 701 -14.21 17.41 -0.27
N ASP A 702 -13.34 17.54 0.73
CA ASP A 702 -13.17 16.55 1.80
C ASP A 702 -12.65 17.24 3.08
N ASP A 703 -12.99 16.70 4.25
CA ASP A 703 -12.58 17.21 5.55
C ASP A 703 -12.48 16.04 6.56
N TRP A 704 -11.26 15.72 6.95
CA TRP A 704 -10.95 14.60 7.86
C TRP A 704 -10.49 15.09 9.24
N GLY A 705 -10.84 16.33 9.61
CA GLY A 705 -10.53 16.94 10.90
C GLY A 705 -9.09 17.46 11.01
N GLY A 706 -8.09 16.60 10.77
CA GLY A 706 -6.65 16.96 10.76
C GLY A 706 -6.17 17.64 9.48
N GLY A 707 -7.05 17.79 8.49
CA GLY A 707 -6.81 18.47 7.25
C GLY A 707 -8.06 18.46 6.39
N TYR A 708 -8.01 19.18 5.29
CA TYR A 708 -9.15 19.35 4.39
C TYR A 708 -8.67 19.64 2.97
N CYS A 709 -9.53 19.37 1.99
CA CYS A 709 -9.35 19.75 0.60
C CYS A 709 -10.53 20.60 0.12
N HIS A 710 -10.24 21.68 -0.59
CA HIS A 710 -11.24 22.57 -1.19
C HIS A 710 -11.14 22.57 -2.72
N ASN A 711 -12.28 22.66 -3.38
CA ASN A 711 -12.40 23.07 -4.78
C ASN A 711 -12.80 24.55 -4.84
N VAL A 712 -12.10 25.31 -5.68
CA VAL A 712 -12.31 26.74 -5.89
C VAL A 712 -12.60 26.98 -7.36
N LYS A 713 -13.70 27.67 -7.64
CA LYS A 713 -14.03 28.17 -8.98
C LYS A 713 -13.79 29.68 -9.03
N VAL A 714 -13.08 30.11 -10.07
CA VAL A 714 -12.77 31.50 -10.38
C VAL A 714 -13.46 31.85 -11.68
N THR A 715 -14.37 32.82 -11.65
CA THR A 715 -15.14 33.27 -12.82
C THR A 715 -14.76 34.71 -13.14
N ASN A 716 -14.46 35.01 -14.40
CA ASN A 716 -14.27 36.39 -14.85
C ASN A 716 -15.63 37.12 -14.84
N ALA A 717 -15.80 38.02 -13.87
CA ALA A 717 -17.00 38.83 -13.70
C ALA A 717 -16.91 40.20 -14.42
N GLY A 718 -15.79 40.46 -15.10
CA GLY A 718 -15.55 41.66 -15.88
C GLY A 718 -16.05 41.56 -17.33
N SER A 719 -15.84 42.64 -18.09
CA SER A 719 -16.23 42.77 -19.50
C SER A 719 -15.08 42.60 -20.50
N SER A 720 -13.86 42.31 -20.03
CA SER A 720 -12.67 42.04 -20.84
C SER A 720 -12.00 40.75 -20.41
N GLU A 721 -11.27 40.11 -21.31
CA GLU A 721 -10.44 38.94 -21.01
C GLU A 721 -9.38 39.28 -19.96
N LEU A 722 -9.02 38.32 -19.10
CA LEU A 722 -8.00 38.49 -18.07
C LEU A 722 -7.26 37.19 -17.79
N ASP A 723 -6.04 37.30 -17.28
CA ASP A 723 -5.36 36.19 -16.62
C ASP A 723 -5.64 36.23 -15.11
N TRP A 724 -6.16 35.13 -14.55
CA TRP A 724 -6.64 35.15 -13.18
C TRP A 724 -5.55 34.87 -12.15
N ARG A 725 -5.62 35.64 -11.06
CA ARG A 725 -4.81 35.51 -9.86
C ARG A 725 -5.66 35.92 -8.67
N ILE A 726 -5.71 35.09 -7.63
CA ILE A 726 -6.53 35.35 -6.43
C ILE A 726 -5.74 35.06 -5.15
N THR A 727 -6.09 35.71 -4.04
CA THR A 727 -5.53 35.39 -2.72
C THR A 727 -6.62 34.83 -1.82
N LEU A 728 -6.38 33.65 -1.26
CA LEU A 728 -7.29 32.99 -0.31
C LEU A 728 -6.63 32.89 1.06
N LYS A 729 -7.43 33.03 2.12
CA LYS A 729 -7.02 32.61 3.47
C LYS A 729 -7.15 31.09 3.56
N VAL A 730 -6.02 30.42 3.75
CA VAL A 730 -5.95 28.98 3.97
C VAL A 730 -5.69 28.77 5.46
N GLU A 731 -6.54 27.99 6.11
CA GLU A 731 -6.33 27.59 7.50
C GLU A 731 -5.37 26.40 7.53
N GLY A 732 -4.33 26.48 8.35
CA GLY A 732 -3.32 25.44 8.43
C GLY A 732 -2.24 25.51 7.35
N THR A 733 -1.53 24.41 7.15
CA THR A 733 -0.39 24.34 6.22
C THR A 733 -0.81 23.68 4.91
N LEU A 734 -0.73 24.44 3.81
CA LEU A 734 -0.98 23.90 2.48
C LEU A 734 0.11 22.91 2.10
N PHE A 735 -0.28 21.69 1.77
CA PHE A 735 0.64 20.62 1.35
C PHE A 735 0.36 20.12 -0.07
N ASN A 736 -0.77 20.53 -0.67
CA ASN A 736 -1.11 20.18 -2.04
C ASN A 736 -1.94 21.29 -2.70
N ALA A 737 -1.73 21.51 -4.00
CA ALA A 737 -2.59 22.32 -4.86
C ALA A 737 -2.51 21.80 -6.30
N TRP A 738 -3.63 21.83 -7.02
CA TRP A 738 -3.70 21.40 -8.43
C TRP A 738 -4.47 22.43 -9.26
N ASN A 739 -4.14 22.48 -10.56
CA ASN A 739 -4.67 23.45 -11.54
C ASN A 739 -4.41 24.93 -11.18
N ALA A 740 -3.47 25.19 -10.28
CA ALA A 740 -2.96 26.51 -9.94
C ALA A 740 -1.52 26.38 -9.42
N THR A 741 -0.71 27.40 -9.64
CA THR A 741 0.51 27.61 -8.86
C THR A 741 0.17 28.44 -7.62
N TYR A 742 0.95 28.31 -6.55
CA TYR A 742 0.71 29.09 -5.34
C TYR A 742 1.98 29.71 -4.76
N GLN A 743 1.81 30.87 -4.11
CA GLN A 743 2.83 31.52 -3.31
C GLN A 743 2.22 31.95 -1.97
N ILE A 744 2.90 31.62 -0.87
CA ILE A 744 2.49 32.08 0.46
C ILE A 744 2.90 33.54 0.61
N THR A 745 1.94 34.39 0.95
CA THR A 745 2.14 35.83 1.17
C THR A 745 1.75 36.19 2.60
N GLY A 746 2.10 37.40 3.07
CA GLY A 746 1.68 37.88 4.40
C GLY A 746 0.17 38.01 4.59
N ASN A 747 -0.62 37.96 3.51
CA ASN A 747 -2.07 38.15 3.52
C ASN A 747 -2.88 36.87 3.22
N GLY A 748 -2.21 35.72 3.05
CA GLY A 748 -2.82 34.44 2.66
C GLY A 748 -2.01 33.72 1.59
N VAL A 749 -2.63 32.76 0.90
CA VAL A 749 -2.02 32.05 -0.22
C VAL A 749 -2.53 32.65 -1.52
N GLU A 750 -1.61 33.16 -2.34
CA GLU A 750 -1.92 33.63 -3.69
C GLU A 750 -1.88 32.46 -4.66
N PHE A 751 -2.98 32.21 -5.36
CA PHE A 751 -3.13 31.22 -6.42
C PHE A 751 -3.16 31.91 -7.78
N THR A 752 -2.36 31.40 -8.71
CA THR A 752 -2.32 31.86 -10.12
C THR A 752 -2.63 30.68 -11.04
N GLY A 753 -3.44 30.93 -12.08
CA GLY A 753 -3.72 29.90 -13.08
C GLY A 753 -2.45 29.41 -13.79
N VAL A 754 -2.48 28.15 -14.21
CA VAL A 754 -1.44 27.49 -15.00
C VAL A 754 -1.71 27.71 -16.49
N ASP A 755 -0.72 27.45 -17.36
CA ASP A 755 -0.73 27.83 -18.78
C ASP A 755 -2.02 27.51 -19.55
N TRP A 756 -2.74 26.44 -19.19
CA TRP A 756 -3.97 26.01 -19.88
C TRP A 756 -5.27 26.56 -19.29
N ASN A 757 -5.24 27.15 -18.09
CA ASN A 757 -6.43 27.74 -17.44
C ASN A 757 -6.24 29.17 -16.96
N SER A 758 -5.07 29.78 -17.14
CA SER A 758 -4.79 31.13 -16.65
C SER A 758 -5.68 32.18 -17.28
N HIS A 759 -6.07 31.99 -18.54
CA HIS A 759 -6.79 32.97 -19.34
C HIS A 759 -8.32 32.75 -19.32
N LEU A 760 -9.09 33.78 -18.92
CA LEU A 760 -10.54 33.74 -18.85
C LEU A 760 -11.19 34.87 -19.67
N VAL A 761 -12.04 34.48 -20.64
CA VAL A 761 -12.96 35.39 -21.32
C VAL A 761 -14.07 35.89 -20.37
N PRO A 762 -14.76 37.01 -20.66
CA PRO A 762 -15.90 37.48 -19.86
C PRO A 762 -16.94 36.37 -19.61
N GLY A 763 -17.28 36.11 -18.34
CA GLY A 763 -18.17 35.02 -17.93
C GLY A 763 -17.53 33.62 -17.93
N GLY A 764 -16.32 33.47 -18.48
CA GLY A 764 -15.53 32.24 -18.44
C GLY A 764 -15.04 31.93 -17.02
N SER A 765 -14.81 30.65 -16.73
CA SER A 765 -14.37 30.21 -15.41
C SER A 765 -13.31 29.12 -15.45
N ALA A 766 -12.39 29.14 -14.50
CA ALA A 766 -11.44 28.07 -14.21
C ALA A 766 -11.71 27.50 -12.81
N SER A 767 -11.33 26.24 -12.61
CA SER A 767 -11.40 25.58 -11.30
C SER A 767 -10.04 25.03 -10.90
N PHE A 768 -9.69 25.22 -9.63
CA PHE A 768 -8.51 24.65 -9.01
C PHE A 768 -8.85 24.10 -7.64
N GLY A 769 -7.93 23.36 -7.02
CA GLY A 769 -8.12 22.90 -5.66
C GLY A 769 -6.84 22.88 -4.87
N TYR A 770 -6.99 22.78 -3.55
CA TYR A 770 -5.89 22.70 -2.61
C TYR A 770 -6.25 21.87 -1.40
N CYS A 771 -5.24 21.28 -0.75
CA CYS A 771 -5.38 20.63 0.54
C CYS A 771 -4.44 21.25 1.57
N ALA A 772 -4.94 21.42 2.79
CA ALA A 772 -4.21 21.96 3.92
C ALA A 772 -4.41 21.11 5.17
N SER A 773 -3.38 21.02 6.01
CA SER A 773 -3.43 20.33 7.31
C SER A 773 -3.73 21.33 8.41
N ARG A 774 -4.71 21.05 9.27
CA ARG A 774 -5.10 21.92 10.40
C ARG A 774 -4.26 21.69 11.65
#